data_AF-E9SBU3-F1
#
_entry.id   AF-E9SBU3-F1
#
_cell.length_a   1.000
_cell.length_b   1.000
_cell.length_c   1.000
_cell.angle_alpha   90.00
_cell.angle_beta   90.00
_cell.angle_gamma   90.00
#
_symmetry.space_group_name_H-M   'P 1'
#
loop_
_entity.id
_entity.type
_entity.pdbx_description
1 polymer ?
#
loop_
_entity_poly.entity_id
_entity_poly.type
_entity_poly.pdbx_seq_one_letter_code
_entity_poly.pdbx_strand_id
1 'polypeptide(L)'
;MNEKGRELVEKLFGTLWGELMRSSDCVGAFVLWHDSHEYYIDDNALLLLGMDNSGLGYDGLMNVLECASAPDDSASPAKVVMLPRDEENNCTAGFVIKHETSVPRDMEEVFPLISQNRLVEKMSDAGSDAFLMLMLIERADSGRDERAFIKSALEAIDKACPEGAVLAYHSGLKYWVFVKNGVKEPQEFADRLQQAVRDCVITDEFGVVISKNHSLTFTGGYVSFDGREQAAVKEFHYASFALYEAVSAGVGTISSFSSAIYELQKNDYRKVQNFFHVLEENSFMYHFQPIVSAIDGSIYAYEALMRTDRKYGLSPLQIIDMAAKYDRLYDIEHATMFNVLFQLSRNQNFFKKRKLFINAIPSSFLSEDDWTRLLSVYGELMEKVVIELTEQTDTSDENLDFLINRLRTHKVEMAIDDYGTGYSNTSRLIRYDPRYIKLDHSLISGIDTNMKLRSIVSQLIDMMHSNGFMVLAEGVETAEEMQVLSAMHADLFQGFYISRPKPFFINEISEKIRSEIIRYHLDVQGSADKIFHADGEEHLVIDLAALVREKYTGIYISGSDVEIKGGAEMPSVIMPITIREDTDCKLTIRNVSIEAELDKPAISLGNGSRLRLAVHGENKLMRGGILVPGNTELILEGAGKLTILPESVSCYGIGNEYDLTYGKITSYMTDDLNITTCGDNCVGIGGGRCDSPDGITFKAGHIMISCSGAYSIGVGSVYEKAKITINECYMSVWAASSNFVAVGSFKGDTDISIRNVKLEINAGGNSMCAVGSREIGKAIIDIKFCELNTEIKGKSIINIGSNGSQADCSISRSSIHLTCEGSVITGIGDCEGAGTVDIDDSEIDINFMTGKGFALGCRDGKLNFSGGTRSIRINE
;
A
#
# COMPACT_ATOMS: atom_id res chain seq x y z
N MET A 1 65.62 -13.31 11.91
CA MET A 1 64.77 -12.89 13.04
C MET A 1 65.26 -11.54 13.57
N ASN A 2 64.40 -10.52 13.60
CA ASN A 2 64.71 -9.18 14.08
C ASN A 2 64.54 -9.16 15.63
N GLU A 3 65.61 -8.96 16.42
CA GLU A 3 65.58 -8.95 17.90
C GLU A 3 64.51 -8.01 18.46
N LYS A 4 64.35 -6.85 17.79
CA LYS A 4 63.37 -5.82 18.10
C LYS A 4 61.91 -6.31 18.03
N GLY A 5 61.61 -7.26 17.15
CA GLY A 5 60.25 -7.82 17.03
C GLY A 5 59.93 -8.85 18.10
N ARG A 6 60.92 -9.65 18.50
CA ARG A 6 60.77 -10.62 19.58
C ARG A 6 60.50 -9.94 20.93
N GLU A 7 61.23 -8.86 21.23
CA GLU A 7 60.99 -8.06 22.44
C GLU A 7 59.58 -7.43 22.47
N LEU A 8 59.07 -6.96 21.33
CA LEU A 8 57.73 -6.37 21.27
C LEU A 8 56.63 -7.41 21.41
N VAL A 9 56.78 -8.60 20.81
CA VAL A 9 55.88 -9.74 21.01
C VAL A 9 55.87 -10.14 22.49
N GLU A 10 57.04 -10.24 23.14
CA GLU A 10 57.11 -10.50 24.59
C GLU A 10 56.50 -9.37 25.43
N LYS A 11 56.58 -8.10 24.99
CA LYS A 11 55.92 -6.96 25.64
C LYS A 11 54.40 -6.98 25.48
N LEU A 12 53.89 -7.28 24.27
CA LEU A 12 52.46 -7.28 23.95
C LEU A 12 51.74 -8.50 24.52
N PHE A 13 52.40 -9.66 24.52
CA PHE A 13 51.80 -10.95 24.90
C PHE A 13 52.30 -11.52 26.22
N GLY A 14 53.34 -10.92 26.82
CA GLY A 14 53.94 -11.33 28.08
C GLY A 14 54.88 -12.53 27.96
N THR A 15 55.49 -12.91 29.08
CA THR A 15 56.47 -14.02 29.16
C THR A 15 55.85 -15.40 28.89
N LEU A 16 54.52 -15.55 29.01
CA LEU A 16 53.81 -16.80 28.75
C LEU A 16 53.85 -17.21 27.26
N TRP A 17 54.01 -16.24 26.35
CA TRP A 17 54.08 -16.51 24.92
C TRP A 17 55.23 -17.43 24.56
N GLY A 18 56.40 -17.23 25.17
CA GLY A 18 57.57 -18.07 24.96
C GLY A 18 57.41 -19.52 25.42
N GLU A 19 56.55 -19.78 26.41
CA GLU A 19 56.18 -21.15 26.83
C GLU A 19 55.11 -21.76 25.91
N LEU A 20 54.12 -20.97 25.48
CA LEU A 20 53.09 -21.38 24.53
C LEU A 20 53.72 -21.84 23.21
N MET A 21 54.65 -21.06 22.66
CA MET A 21 55.36 -21.36 21.42
C MET A 21 56.23 -22.63 21.47
N ARG A 22 56.68 -23.03 22.67
CA ARG A 22 57.43 -24.29 22.86
C ARG A 22 56.53 -25.52 23.07
N SER A 23 55.26 -25.30 23.35
CA SER A 23 54.30 -26.33 23.74
C SER A 23 53.18 -26.56 22.72
N SER A 24 53.01 -25.66 21.75
CA SER A 24 51.96 -25.73 20.74
C SER A 24 52.46 -25.27 19.36
N ASP A 25 52.32 -26.14 18.37
CA ASP A 25 52.57 -25.84 16.95
C ASP A 25 51.31 -25.29 16.25
N CYS A 26 50.25 -25.01 17.02
CA CYS A 26 48.93 -24.62 16.49
C CYS A 26 48.73 -23.10 16.46
N VAL A 27 49.66 -22.32 16.98
CA VAL A 27 49.58 -20.85 17.03
C VAL A 27 50.95 -20.25 16.73
N GLY A 28 50.98 -19.18 15.94
CA GLY A 28 52.12 -18.29 15.75
C GLY A 28 51.68 -16.82 15.80
N ALA A 29 52.65 -15.91 15.80
CA ALA A 29 52.43 -14.47 15.85
C ALA A 29 53.27 -13.70 14.82
N PHE A 30 52.77 -12.51 14.51
CA PHE A 30 53.46 -11.54 13.67
C PHE A 30 53.23 -10.10 14.16
N VAL A 31 54.10 -9.20 13.70
CA VAL A 31 54.02 -7.75 13.89
C VAL A 31 54.37 -7.07 12.58
N LEU A 32 53.56 -6.09 12.18
CA LEU A 32 53.75 -5.21 11.02
C LEU A 32 53.99 -3.78 11.50
N TRP A 33 55.09 -3.15 11.05
CA TRP A 33 55.34 -1.72 11.27
C TRP A 33 55.02 -0.93 10.00
N HIS A 34 53.98 -0.10 10.07
CA HIS A 34 53.44 0.60 8.90
C HIS A 34 54.36 1.73 8.39
N ASP A 35 55.11 2.39 9.28
CA ASP A 35 55.98 3.50 8.87
C ASP A 35 57.27 3.04 8.18
N SER A 36 57.86 1.95 8.67
CA SER A 36 59.13 1.44 8.16
C SER A 36 58.97 0.35 7.10
N HIS A 37 57.73 -0.12 6.86
CA HIS A 37 57.44 -1.29 6.02
C HIS A 37 58.32 -2.49 6.43
N GLU A 38 58.48 -2.69 7.74
CA GLU A 38 59.20 -3.83 8.32
C GLU A 38 58.19 -4.78 8.96
N TYR A 39 58.55 -6.05 9.10
CA TYR A 39 57.72 -7.03 9.80
C TYR A 39 58.55 -8.03 10.62
N TYR A 40 57.88 -8.65 11.57
CA TYR A 40 58.33 -9.82 12.31
C TYR A 40 57.27 -10.90 12.16
N ILE A 41 57.69 -12.13 11.90
CA ILE A 41 56.83 -13.32 11.89
C ILE A 41 57.65 -14.46 12.49
N ASP A 42 57.04 -15.27 13.35
CA ASP A 42 57.69 -16.44 13.93
C ASP A 42 57.58 -17.69 13.06
N ASP A 43 58.37 -18.72 13.41
CA ASP A 43 58.48 -19.96 12.64
C ASP A 43 57.16 -20.75 12.59
N ASN A 44 56.34 -20.72 13.66
CA ASN A 44 55.04 -21.39 13.67
C ASN A 44 54.06 -20.68 12.72
N ALA A 45 54.04 -19.36 12.72
CA ALA A 45 53.22 -18.57 11.81
C ALA A 45 53.62 -18.82 10.34
N LEU A 46 54.92 -18.88 10.03
CA LEU A 46 55.41 -19.25 8.70
C LEU A 46 54.93 -20.65 8.27
N LEU A 47 55.02 -21.64 9.17
CA LEU A 47 54.60 -23.00 8.90
C LEU A 47 53.08 -23.12 8.70
N LEU A 48 52.29 -22.43 9.53
CA LEU A 48 50.83 -22.41 9.42
C LEU A 48 50.34 -21.72 8.14
N LEU A 49 51.06 -20.69 7.66
CA LEU A 49 50.77 -20.03 6.39
C LEU A 49 51.29 -20.81 5.17
N GLY A 50 52.08 -21.87 5.39
CA GLY A 50 52.70 -22.67 4.34
C GLY A 50 53.69 -21.86 3.51
N MET A 51 54.50 -21.02 4.18
CA MET A 51 55.53 -20.18 3.57
C MET A 51 56.91 -20.84 3.72
N ASP A 52 57.76 -20.71 2.68
CA ASP A 52 59.19 -20.97 2.84
C ASP A 52 59.90 -19.76 3.48
N ASN A 53 61.09 -19.96 4.03
CA ASN A 53 61.82 -18.91 4.74
C ASN A 53 62.43 -17.84 3.80
N SER A 54 62.05 -17.80 2.51
CA SER A 54 62.65 -16.96 1.49
C SER A 54 61.80 -15.73 1.14
N GLY A 55 61.92 -14.69 1.97
CA GLY A 55 61.97 -13.30 1.51
C GLY A 55 60.74 -12.67 0.85
N LEU A 56 59.53 -12.89 1.38
CA LEU A 56 58.39 -12.02 1.04
C LEU A 56 58.65 -10.58 1.54
N GLY A 57 58.39 -9.57 0.69
CA GLY A 57 58.39 -8.18 1.13
C GLY A 57 57.22 -7.88 2.09
N TYR A 58 57.24 -6.71 2.75
CA TYR A 58 56.16 -6.27 3.64
C TYR A 58 54.78 -6.34 2.99
N ASP A 59 54.66 -5.81 1.76
CA ASP A 59 53.39 -5.82 1.01
C ASP A 59 52.96 -7.23 0.64
N GLY A 60 53.92 -8.12 0.38
CA GLY A 60 53.69 -9.53 0.09
C GLY A 60 53.13 -10.28 1.31
N LEU A 61 53.75 -10.10 2.49
CA LEU A 61 53.23 -10.67 3.73
C LEU A 61 51.87 -10.09 4.08
N MET A 62 51.66 -8.78 3.91
CA MET A 62 50.39 -8.14 4.18
C MET A 62 49.27 -8.72 3.31
N ASN A 63 49.55 -8.99 2.02
CA ASN A 63 48.61 -9.68 1.13
C ASN A 63 48.30 -11.12 1.59
N VAL A 64 49.32 -11.90 2.00
CA VAL A 64 49.11 -13.25 2.55
C VAL A 64 48.22 -13.20 3.80
N LEU A 65 48.51 -12.27 4.71
CA LEU A 65 47.72 -12.08 5.92
C LEU A 65 46.31 -11.62 5.59
N GLU A 66 46.09 -10.76 4.60
CA GLU A 66 44.76 -10.36 4.15
C GLU A 66 43.95 -11.53 3.56
N CYS A 67 44.57 -12.39 2.74
CA CYS A 67 43.96 -13.62 2.24
C CYS A 67 43.59 -14.56 3.39
N ALA A 68 44.43 -14.64 4.42
CA ALA A 68 44.21 -15.47 5.61
C ALA A 68 43.29 -14.83 6.67
N SER A 69 43.05 -13.52 6.59
CA SER A 69 42.17 -12.74 7.47
C SER A 69 40.74 -12.64 6.93
N ALA A 70 40.48 -13.17 5.73
CA ALA A 70 39.13 -13.25 5.20
C ALA A 70 38.23 -14.06 6.17
N PRO A 71 36.99 -13.59 6.43
CA PRO A 71 36.10 -14.22 7.40
C PRO A 71 35.75 -15.66 7.00
N ASP A 72 36.35 -16.60 7.73
CA ASP A 72 35.95 -17.97 8.10
C ASP A 72 35.32 -18.91 7.03
N ASP A 73 35.30 -18.56 5.74
CA ASP A 73 34.98 -19.53 4.68
C ASP A 73 36.25 -20.31 4.26
N SER A 74 36.55 -21.32 5.08
CA SER A 74 36.90 -22.72 4.77
C SER A 74 37.96 -23.12 3.71
N ALA A 75 38.59 -22.18 3.00
CA ALA A 75 39.72 -22.48 2.11
C ALA A 75 41.08 -22.41 2.84
N SER A 76 41.19 -21.52 3.83
CA SER A 76 42.48 -21.28 4.49
C SER A 76 42.73 -22.32 5.59
N PRO A 77 43.87 -23.02 5.57
CA PRO A 77 44.29 -23.93 6.63
C PRO A 77 44.64 -23.23 7.96
N ALA A 78 44.68 -21.90 7.96
CA ALA A 78 45.02 -21.07 9.11
C ALA A 78 44.15 -19.81 9.16
N LYS A 79 43.81 -19.38 10.38
CA LYS A 79 43.04 -18.20 10.69
C LYS A 79 43.94 -17.10 11.19
N VAL A 80 43.87 -15.91 10.58
CA VAL A 80 44.58 -14.73 11.07
C VAL A 80 43.66 -13.86 11.93
N VAL A 81 44.13 -13.54 13.14
CA VAL A 81 43.45 -12.64 14.07
C VAL A 81 44.31 -11.40 14.25
N MET A 82 43.85 -10.27 13.69
CA MET A 82 44.49 -8.97 13.84
C MET A 82 44.07 -8.31 15.15
N LEU A 83 45.05 -7.76 15.88
CA LEU A 83 44.79 -6.94 17.07
C LEU A 83 44.56 -5.47 16.68
N PRO A 84 43.90 -4.69 17.55
CA PRO A 84 43.81 -3.24 17.37
C PRO A 84 45.20 -2.62 17.17
N ARG A 85 45.29 -1.64 16.26
CA ARG A 85 46.55 -0.93 15.97
C ARG A 85 47.06 -0.25 17.24
N ASP A 86 48.34 -0.44 17.53
CA ASP A 86 49.03 0.34 18.57
C ASP A 86 49.40 1.70 17.96
N GLU A 87 48.67 2.74 18.38
CA GLU A 87 48.89 4.12 17.90
C GLU A 87 50.24 4.70 18.34
N GLU A 88 50.81 4.23 19.46
CA GLU A 88 52.06 4.77 20.01
C GLU A 88 53.29 4.25 19.25
N ASN A 89 53.27 2.98 18.85
CA ASN A 89 54.36 2.33 18.09
C ASN A 89 54.08 2.19 16.59
N ASN A 90 52.91 2.67 16.16
CA ASN A 90 52.38 2.60 14.80
C ASN A 90 52.51 1.21 14.14
N CYS A 91 52.17 0.18 14.89
CA CYS A 91 52.28 -1.21 14.47
C CYS A 91 50.96 -1.96 14.63
N THR A 92 50.79 -3.01 13.85
CA THR A 92 49.70 -3.98 13.98
C THR A 92 50.30 -5.34 14.30
N ALA A 93 49.86 -5.95 15.40
CA ALA A 93 50.23 -7.30 15.77
C ALA A 93 49.03 -8.25 15.56
N GLY A 94 49.30 -9.54 15.42
CA GLY A 94 48.26 -10.53 15.26
C GLY A 94 48.74 -11.97 15.49
N PHE A 95 47.78 -12.88 15.47
CA PHE A 95 48.00 -14.31 15.59
C PHE A 95 47.67 -15.03 14.30
N VAL A 96 48.41 -16.08 14.01
CA VAL A 96 48.06 -17.12 13.04
C VAL A 96 47.68 -18.36 13.83
N ILE A 97 46.44 -18.81 13.72
CA ILE A 97 45.90 -19.96 14.45
C ILE A 97 45.62 -21.06 13.45
N LYS A 98 46.00 -22.29 13.77
CA LYS A 98 45.65 -23.47 12.96
C LYS A 98 44.14 -23.62 12.88
N HIS A 99 43.60 -23.69 11.67
CA HIS A 99 42.20 -24.03 11.46
C HIS A 99 42.07 -25.55 11.43
N GLU A 100 41.42 -26.18 12.42
CA GLU A 100 41.28 -27.63 12.44
C GLU A 100 40.32 -28.12 11.36
N THR A 101 40.87 -28.77 10.34
CA THR A 101 40.09 -29.49 9.34
C THR A 101 40.25 -30.99 9.56
N SER A 102 39.15 -31.68 9.85
CA SER A 102 39.09 -33.14 9.95
C SER A 102 38.26 -33.70 8.81
N VAL A 103 38.68 -34.84 8.25
CA VAL A 103 37.83 -35.60 7.32
C VAL A 103 36.71 -36.25 8.14
N PRO A 104 35.42 -36.04 7.79
CA PRO A 104 34.32 -36.74 8.44
C PRO A 104 34.52 -38.26 8.38
N ARG A 105 34.19 -39.00 9.45
CA ARG A 105 34.43 -40.46 9.53
C ARG A 105 33.73 -41.23 8.41
N ASP A 106 32.53 -40.81 8.07
CA ASP A 106 31.77 -41.36 6.96
C ASP A 106 32.45 -41.14 5.61
N MET A 107 33.18 -40.04 5.43
CA MET A 107 33.99 -39.79 4.24
C MET A 107 35.31 -40.57 4.22
N GLU A 108 35.94 -40.77 5.39
CA GLU A 108 37.11 -41.65 5.51
C GLU A 108 36.79 -43.11 5.09
N GLU A 109 35.55 -43.55 5.32
CA GLU A 109 35.05 -44.86 4.87
C GLU A 109 34.80 -44.91 3.34
N VAL A 110 34.50 -43.76 2.73
CA VAL A 110 34.19 -43.65 1.28
C VAL A 110 35.46 -43.66 0.42
N PHE A 111 36.45 -42.80 0.74
CA PHE A 111 37.70 -42.69 0.00
C PHE A 111 38.84 -42.14 0.91
N PRO A 112 40.09 -42.63 0.78
CA PRO A 112 41.20 -42.20 1.64
C PRO A 112 41.68 -40.77 1.29
N LEU A 113 41.03 -39.76 1.87
CA LEU A 113 41.37 -38.35 1.72
C LEU A 113 42.27 -37.86 2.86
N ILE A 114 43.11 -36.85 2.60
CA ILE A 114 43.81 -36.11 3.66
C ILE A 114 43.05 -34.83 4.03
N SER A 115 43.36 -34.24 5.20
CA SER A 115 42.84 -32.93 5.58
C SER A 115 43.59 -31.78 4.88
N GLN A 116 42.99 -30.60 4.86
CA GLN A 116 43.61 -29.40 4.29
C GLN A 116 44.93 -29.05 5.01
N ASN A 117 44.98 -29.17 6.34
CA ASN A 117 46.22 -28.88 7.08
C ASN A 117 47.38 -29.78 6.64
N ARG A 118 47.12 -31.06 6.37
CA ARG A 118 48.15 -31.98 5.84
C ARG A 118 48.52 -31.68 4.38
N LEU A 119 47.61 -31.08 3.63
CA LEU A 119 47.88 -30.65 2.26
C LEU A 119 48.88 -29.48 2.24
N VAL A 120 48.79 -28.54 3.19
CA VAL A 120 49.75 -27.43 3.35
C VAL A 120 51.18 -27.94 3.49
N GLU A 121 51.39 -28.93 4.35
CA GLU A 121 52.71 -29.54 4.57
C GLU A 121 53.30 -30.14 3.29
N LYS A 122 52.44 -30.56 2.34
CA LYS A 122 52.88 -31.10 1.05
C LYS A 122 53.12 -30.02 0.00
N MET A 123 52.55 -28.83 0.18
CA MET A 123 52.69 -27.70 -0.74
C MET A 123 53.97 -26.90 -0.51
N SER A 124 54.61 -27.00 0.67
CA SER A 124 55.87 -26.29 0.96
C SER A 124 57.01 -26.62 0.00
N ASP A 125 56.96 -27.78 -0.66
CA ASP A 125 57.96 -28.24 -1.63
C ASP A 125 57.47 -28.12 -3.10
N ALA A 126 56.41 -27.35 -3.37
CA ALA A 126 55.86 -27.18 -4.71
C ALA A 126 56.89 -26.50 -5.65
N GLY A 127 56.97 -26.96 -6.91
CA GLY A 127 57.80 -26.30 -7.91
C GLY A 127 57.00 -25.31 -8.77
N SER A 128 57.66 -24.75 -9.79
CA SER A 128 57.06 -23.75 -10.70
C SER A 128 55.96 -24.29 -11.61
N ASP A 129 55.79 -25.61 -11.69
CA ASP A 129 54.81 -26.27 -12.55
C ASP A 129 53.80 -27.07 -11.70
N ALA A 130 53.59 -26.61 -10.47
CA ALA A 130 52.62 -27.15 -9.53
C ALA A 130 51.20 -26.66 -9.88
N PHE A 131 50.22 -27.47 -9.52
CA PHE A 131 48.82 -27.23 -9.83
C PHE A 131 47.97 -27.48 -8.58
N LEU A 132 47.10 -26.54 -8.24
CA LEU A 132 46.10 -26.68 -7.18
C LEU A 132 44.72 -26.36 -7.76
N MET A 133 43.75 -27.24 -7.52
CA MET A 133 42.37 -27.04 -7.94
C MET A 133 41.39 -27.36 -6.81
N LEU A 134 40.41 -26.50 -6.61
CA LEU A 134 39.21 -26.81 -5.84
C LEU A 134 38.12 -27.23 -6.81
N MET A 135 37.52 -28.40 -6.58
CA MET A 135 36.41 -28.91 -7.37
C MET A 135 35.16 -29.02 -6.53
N LEU A 136 34.01 -28.67 -7.10
CA LEU A 136 32.68 -28.97 -6.60
C LEU A 136 32.07 -30.06 -7.47
N ILE A 137 31.84 -31.25 -6.90
CA ILE A 137 31.18 -32.35 -7.62
C ILE A 137 29.69 -32.05 -7.71
N GLU A 138 29.11 -32.14 -8.92
CA GLU A 138 27.72 -31.76 -9.20
C GLU A 138 26.97 -32.87 -9.94
N ARG A 139 25.65 -32.97 -9.69
CA ARG A 139 24.74 -33.98 -10.27
C ARG A 139 23.37 -33.35 -10.57
N ALA A 140 22.71 -33.79 -11.65
CA ALA A 140 21.41 -33.27 -12.07
C ALA A 140 20.18 -34.06 -11.55
N ASP A 141 20.34 -35.25 -10.97
CA ASP A 141 19.21 -36.14 -10.65
C ASP A 141 19.14 -36.42 -9.13
N SER A 142 18.09 -35.98 -8.44
CA SER A 142 17.87 -36.22 -7.00
C SER A 142 17.27 -37.62 -6.74
N GLY A 143 17.70 -38.30 -5.65
CA GLY A 143 17.01 -39.51 -5.14
C GLY A 143 17.75 -40.86 -5.15
N ARG A 144 19.09 -40.92 -5.22
CA ARG A 144 19.87 -42.18 -5.04
C ARG A 144 21.08 -41.98 -4.14
N ASP A 145 21.56 -43.08 -3.54
CA ASP A 145 22.72 -43.20 -2.64
C ASP A 145 23.92 -42.32 -3.04
N GLU A 146 24.04 -41.17 -2.38
CA GLU A 146 25.01 -40.09 -2.66
C GLU A 146 26.46 -40.56 -2.51
N ARG A 147 26.72 -41.50 -1.58
CA ARG A 147 28.07 -42.01 -1.27
C ARG A 147 28.69 -42.74 -2.45
N ALA A 148 27.90 -43.55 -3.15
CA ALA A 148 28.37 -44.28 -4.33
C ALA A 148 28.83 -43.35 -5.46
N PHE A 149 28.14 -42.22 -5.66
CA PHE A 149 28.51 -41.25 -6.69
C PHE A 149 29.81 -40.52 -6.35
N ILE A 150 29.93 -40.06 -5.10
CA ILE A 150 31.15 -39.38 -4.62
C ILE A 150 32.35 -40.31 -4.76
N LYS A 151 32.23 -41.57 -4.31
CA LYS A 151 33.29 -42.57 -4.42
C LYS A 151 33.77 -42.75 -5.86
N SER A 152 32.84 -42.99 -6.79
CA SER A 152 33.17 -43.23 -8.20
C SER A 152 33.81 -42.01 -8.86
N ALA A 153 33.38 -40.78 -8.53
CA ALA A 153 34.04 -39.56 -9.01
C ALA A 153 35.47 -39.45 -8.51
N LEU A 154 35.70 -39.63 -7.19
CA LEU A 154 37.03 -39.53 -6.59
C LEU A 154 37.98 -40.60 -7.14
N GLU A 155 37.51 -41.83 -7.33
CA GLU A 155 38.29 -42.90 -7.97
C GLU A 155 38.65 -42.59 -9.44
N ALA A 156 37.75 -41.95 -10.19
CA ALA A 156 38.01 -41.55 -11.56
C ALA A 156 39.06 -40.44 -11.63
N ILE A 157 38.99 -39.47 -10.71
CA ILE A 157 39.97 -38.39 -10.58
C ILE A 157 41.34 -38.96 -10.19
N ASP A 158 41.42 -39.80 -9.17
CA ASP A 158 42.67 -40.42 -8.70
C ASP A 158 43.39 -41.20 -9.83
N LYS A 159 42.63 -41.94 -10.64
CA LYS A 159 43.18 -42.67 -11.81
C LYS A 159 43.66 -41.75 -12.94
N ALA A 160 43.05 -40.58 -13.10
CA ALA A 160 43.40 -39.61 -14.15
C ALA A 160 44.54 -38.66 -13.72
N CYS A 161 44.84 -38.61 -12.43
CA CYS A 161 45.94 -37.85 -11.86
C CYS A 161 47.31 -38.53 -12.10
N PRO A 162 48.40 -37.74 -12.22
CA PRO A 162 49.76 -38.28 -12.28
C PRO A 162 50.21 -38.87 -10.93
N GLU A 163 51.22 -39.73 -10.97
CA GLU A 163 51.79 -40.36 -9.77
C GLU A 163 52.31 -39.28 -8.79
N GLY A 164 51.85 -39.34 -7.53
CA GLY A 164 52.20 -38.36 -6.50
C GLY A 164 51.22 -37.17 -6.39
N ALA A 165 50.11 -37.17 -7.12
CA ALA A 165 48.99 -36.27 -6.87
C ALA A 165 48.35 -36.55 -5.50
N VAL A 166 47.71 -35.53 -4.94
CA VAL A 166 47.13 -35.57 -3.60
C VAL A 166 45.69 -35.07 -3.66
N LEU A 167 44.77 -35.89 -3.15
CA LEU A 167 43.37 -35.55 -2.96
C LEU A 167 43.13 -35.22 -1.49
N ALA A 168 42.55 -34.04 -1.23
CA ALA A 168 42.20 -33.62 0.12
C ALA A 168 40.73 -33.22 0.22
N TYR A 169 40.14 -33.45 1.39
CA TYR A 169 38.78 -33.02 1.69
C TYR A 169 38.73 -31.53 1.98
N HIS A 170 37.70 -30.84 1.45
CA HIS A 170 37.38 -29.46 1.84
C HIS A 170 36.12 -29.44 2.71
N SER A 171 34.93 -29.51 2.09
CA SER A 171 33.64 -29.54 2.77
C SER A 171 32.55 -30.01 1.82
N GLY A 172 31.58 -30.78 2.32
CA GLY A 172 30.48 -31.32 1.51
C GLY A 172 30.98 -32.04 0.24
N LEU A 173 30.59 -31.53 -0.92
CA LEU A 173 30.99 -32.03 -2.24
C LEU A 173 32.23 -31.32 -2.84
N LYS A 174 32.98 -30.57 -2.02
CA LYS A 174 34.19 -29.86 -2.43
C LYS A 174 35.45 -30.66 -2.07
N TYR A 175 36.37 -30.77 -3.03
CA TYR A 175 37.60 -31.52 -2.90
C TYR A 175 38.79 -30.79 -3.55
N TRP A 176 39.95 -30.89 -2.92
CA TRP A 176 41.21 -30.37 -3.43
C TRP A 176 41.93 -31.42 -4.26
N VAL A 177 42.47 -31.00 -5.40
CA VAL A 177 43.47 -31.75 -6.18
C VAL A 177 44.74 -30.94 -6.19
N PHE A 178 45.83 -31.55 -5.70
CA PHE A 178 47.15 -30.95 -5.76
C PHE A 178 48.11 -31.86 -6.52
N VAL A 179 48.84 -31.27 -7.47
CA VAL A 179 49.93 -31.94 -8.18
C VAL A 179 51.20 -31.14 -7.92
N LYS A 180 52.17 -31.79 -7.28
CA LYS A 180 53.42 -31.14 -6.82
C LYS A 180 54.21 -30.50 -7.95
N ASN A 181 54.28 -31.15 -9.11
CA ASN A 181 55.03 -30.72 -10.29
C ASN A 181 54.58 -31.48 -11.54
N GLY A 182 54.86 -30.92 -12.72
CA GLY A 182 54.78 -31.63 -14.00
C GLY A 182 53.49 -31.39 -14.80
N VAL A 183 52.66 -30.41 -14.39
CA VAL A 183 51.48 -29.99 -15.14
C VAL A 183 51.85 -28.82 -16.04
N LYS A 184 52.14 -29.10 -17.32
CA LYS A 184 52.53 -28.08 -18.30
C LYS A 184 51.36 -27.32 -18.91
N GLU A 185 50.24 -28.02 -19.13
CA GLU A 185 49.01 -27.48 -19.70
C GLU A 185 47.88 -27.64 -18.66
N PRO A 186 47.76 -26.71 -17.70
CA PRO A 186 46.80 -26.80 -16.59
C PRO A 186 45.34 -26.96 -17.03
N GLN A 187 44.93 -26.24 -18.08
CA GLN A 187 43.57 -26.31 -18.60
C GLN A 187 43.29 -27.70 -19.20
N GLU A 188 44.17 -28.22 -20.05
CA GLU A 188 44.02 -29.57 -20.62
C GLU A 188 44.02 -30.64 -19.53
N PHE A 189 44.81 -30.46 -18.47
CA PHE A 189 44.80 -31.36 -17.32
C PHE A 189 43.45 -31.34 -16.60
N ALA A 190 42.90 -30.16 -16.31
CA ALA A 190 41.60 -30.03 -15.65
C ALA A 190 40.46 -30.59 -16.51
N ASP A 191 40.48 -30.35 -17.82
CA ASP A 191 39.49 -30.88 -18.78
C ASP A 191 39.53 -32.42 -18.83
N ARG A 192 40.73 -33.02 -18.77
CA ARG A 192 40.88 -34.49 -18.67
C ARG A 192 40.29 -35.06 -17.39
N LEU A 193 40.48 -34.39 -16.25
CA LEU A 193 39.88 -34.82 -14.99
C LEU A 193 38.34 -34.77 -15.09
N GLN A 194 37.79 -33.73 -15.70
CA GLN A 194 36.34 -33.61 -15.88
C GLN A 194 35.79 -34.68 -16.82
N GLN A 195 36.50 -34.96 -17.91
CA GLN A 195 36.13 -36.04 -18.82
C GLN A 195 36.15 -37.40 -18.11
N ALA A 196 37.15 -37.66 -17.25
CA ALA A 196 37.23 -38.89 -16.46
C ALA A 196 36.02 -39.05 -15.52
N VAL A 197 35.54 -37.97 -14.88
CA VAL A 197 34.34 -38.00 -14.04
C VAL A 197 33.08 -38.24 -14.86
N ARG A 198 32.95 -37.62 -16.05
CA ARG A 198 31.80 -37.81 -16.93
C ARG A 198 31.71 -39.23 -17.50
N ASP A 199 32.85 -39.86 -17.77
CA ASP A 199 32.94 -41.21 -18.34
C ASP A 199 32.99 -42.33 -17.29
N CYS A 200 32.90 -41.99 -16.00
CA CYS A 200 33.00 -42.99 -14.94
C CYS A 200 31.78 -43.93 -14.91
N VAL A 201 31.91 -45.03 -14.18
CA VAL A 201 30.80 -45.97 -13.97
C VAL A 201 30.48 -45.96 -12.49
N ILE A 202 29.23 -45.65 -12.15
CA ILE A 202 28.81 -45.59 -10.74
C ILE A 202 28.66 -47.01 -10.22
N THR A 203 29.37 -47.29 -9.13
CA THR A 203 29.35 -48.59 -8.46
C THR A 203 28.97 -48.46 -7.00
N ASP A 204 28.28 -49.46 -6.45
CA ASP A 204 28.02 -49.55 -5.01
C ASP A 204 29.28 -49.92 -4.20
N GLU A 205 29.12 -50.04 -2.87
CA GLU A 205 30.20 -50.41 -1.94
C GLU A 205 30.89 -51.76 -2.28
N PHE A 206 30.23 -52.63 -3.06
CA PHE A 206 30.71 -53.95 -3.47
C PHE A 206 31.21 -54.00 -4.92
N GLY A 207 31.24 -52.86 -5.63
CA GLY A 207 31.70 -52.78 -7.01
C GLY A 207 30.64 -53.15 -8.05
N VAL A 208 29.36 -53.25 -7.68
CA VAL A 208 28.25 -53.54 -8.60
C VAL A 208 27.82 -52.25 -9.29
N VAL A 209 27.68 -52.29 -10.62
CA VAL A 209 27.31 -51.12 -11.43
C VAL A 209 25.86 -50.68 -11.13
N ILE A 210 25.72 -49.49 -10.55
CA ILE A 210 24.43 -48.81 -10.26
C ILE A 210 23.93 -48.06 -11.50
N SER A 211 24.83 -47.35 -12.20
CA SER A 211 24.48 -46.59 -13.40
C SER A 211 25.68 -46.41 -14.33
N LYS A 212 25.43 -46.50 -15.63
CA LYS A 212 26.36 -46.14 -16.71
C LYS A 212 25.98 -44.83 -17.43
N ASN A 213 24.73 -44.41 -17.30
CA ASN A 213 24.24 -43.14 -17.84
C ASN A 213 23.92 -42.24 -16.65
N HIS A 214 24.84 -41.34 -16.35
CA HIS A 214 24.68 -40.35 -15.29
C HIS A 214 25.05 -38.96 -15.80
N SER A 215 24.59 -37.94 -15.10
CA SER A 215 24.85 -36.54 -15.36
C SER A 215 26.01 -35.96 -14.53
N LEU A 216 26.79 -36.82 -13.86
CA LEU A 216 27.88 -36.41 -12.96
C LEU A 216 28.96 -35.60 -13.70
N THR A 217 29.34 -34.47 -13.11
CA THR A 217 30.42 -33.59 -13.56
C THR A 217 31.02 -32.90 -12.33
N PHE A 218 32.03 -32.05 -12.52
CA PHE A 218 32.41 -31.08 -11.50
C PHE A 218 32.62 -29.70 -12.11
N THR A 219 32.39 -28.68 -11.29
CA THR A 219 32.82 -27.30 -11.53
C THR A 219 34.14 -27.08 -10.79
N GLY A 220 35.14 -26.48 -11.44
CA GLY A 220 36.52 -26.44 -10.94
C GLY A 220 37.16 -25.06 -11.02
N GLY A 221 37.89 -24.67 -9.99
CA GLY A 221 38.74 -23.48 -9.97
C GLY A 221 40.17 -23.86 -9.68
N TYR A 222 41.11 -23.46 -10.54
CA TYR A 222 42.51 -23.83 -10.38
C TYR A 222 43.48 -22.66 -10.43
N VAL A 223 44.64 -22.84 -9.80
CA VAL A 223 45.78 -21.93 -9.85
C VAL A 223 47.05 -22.72 -10.23
N SER A 224 47.91 -22.06 -11.00
CA SER A 224 49.23 -22.57 -11.36
C SER A 224 50.28 -21.73 -10.66
N PHE A 225 51.31 -22.39 -10.14
CA PHE A 225 52.32 -21.74 -9.32
C PHE A 225 53.30 -21.02 -10.25
N ASP A 226 53.74 -19.81 -9.90
CA ASP A 226 54.65 -19.01 -10.75
C ASP A 226 56.12 -19.04 -10.27
N GLY A 227 56.39 -19.80 -9.22
CA GLY A 227 57.73 -20.00 -8.66
C GLY A 227 58.29 -18.81 -7.88
N ARG A 228 57.53 -17.74 -7.60
CA ARG A 228 58.00 -16.58 -6.82
C ARG A 228 57.03 -16.28 -5.68
N GLU A 229 57.56 -16.25 -4.46
CA GLU A 229 56.82 -15.88 -3.23
C GLU A 229 55.56 -16.74 -2.98
N GLN A 230 55.77 -18.02 -2.65
CA GLN A 230 54.70 -18.98 -2.44
C GLN A 230 54.26 -19.01 -0.97
N ALA A 231 52.97 -18.83 -0.75
CA ALA A 231 52.31 -19.12 0.51
C ALA A 231 51.10 -19.99 0.21
N ALA A 232 51.03 -21.19 0.79
CA ALA A 232 49.94 -22.14 0.51
C ALA A 232 48.56 -21.49 0.69
N VAL A 233 48.38 -20.69 1.74
CA VAL A 233 47.12 -19.98 2.03
C VAL A 233 46.66 -19.10 0.87
N LYS A 234 47.59 -18.43 0.19
CA LYS A 234 47.30 -17.57 -0.97
C LYS A 234 46.79 -18.39 -2.14
N GLU A 235 47.40 -19.55 -2.39
CA GLU A 235 46.98 -20.45 -3.48
C GLU A 235 45.61 -21.08 -3.22
N PHE A 236 45.33 -21.48 -1.98
CA PHE A 236 44.00 -21.93 -1.57
C PHE A 236 42.94 -20.84 -1.81
N HIS A 237 43.23 -19.59 -1.43
CA HIS A 237 42.35 -18.46 -1.66
C HIS A 237 42.10 -18.20 -3.16
N TYR A 238 43.15 -18.24 -3.98
CA TYR A 238 43.07 -18.01 -5.42
C TYR A 238 42.32 -19.11 -6.18
N ALA A 239 42.57 -20.37 -5.85
CA ALA A 239 41.81 -21.49 -6.42
C ALA A 239 40.32 -21.42 -6.01
N SER A 240 40.03 -20.97 -4.78
CA SER A 240 38.66 -20.78 -4.30
C SER A 240 37.95 -19.62 -5.02
N PHE A 241 38.66 -18.53 -5.30
CA PHE A 241 38.15 -17.44 -6.12
C PHE A 241 37.87 -17.91 -7.57
N ALA A 242 38.79 -18.68 -8.16
CA ALA A 242 38.58 -19.25 -9.48
C ALA A 242 37.37 -20.20 -9.52
N LEU A 243 37.11 -20.94 -8.43
CA LEU A 243 35.91 -21.78 -8.34
C LEU A 243 34.65 -20.91 -8.25
N TYR A 244 34.69 -19.80 -7.53
CA TYR A 244 33.60 -18.84 -7.48
C TYR A 244 33.26 -18.27 -8.87
N GLU A 245 34.27 -17.96 -9.68
CA GLU A 245 34.08 -17.57 -11.08
C GLU A 245 33.44 -18.70 -11.90
N ALA A 246 33.95 -19.93 -11.76
CA ALA A 246 33.45 -21.09 -12.47
C ALA A 246 31.98 -21.38 -12.13
N VAL A 247 31.61 -21.36 -10.84
CA VAL A 247 30.22 -21.54 -10.38
C VAL A 247 29.32 -20.43 -10.93
N SER A 248 29.82 -19.20 -11.01
CA SER A 248 29.06 -18.08 -11.58
C SER A 248 28.87 -18.18 -13.10
N ALA A 249 29.77 -18.87 -13.80
CA ALA A 249 29.67 -19.13 -15.24
C ALA A 249 28.74 -20.32 -15.58
N GLY A 250 28.56 -21.26 -14.64
CA GLY A 250 27.58 -22.33 -14.72
C GLY A 250 28.14 -23.72 -14.42
N VAL A 251 27.23 -24.69 -14.26
CA VAL A 251 27.54 -26.10 -13.92
C VAL A 251 28.51 -26.72 -14.91
N GLY A 252 29.53 -27.40 -14.40
CA GLY A 252 30.56 -28.05 -15.21
C GLY A 252 31.58 -27.09 -15.81
N THR A 253 31.67 -25.84 -15.35
CA THR A 253 32.68 -24.89 -15.84
C THR A 253 34.00 -25.09 -15.10
N ILE A 254 35.11 -24.89 -15.80
CA ILE A 254 36.44 -24.83 -15.20
C ILE A 254 37.01 -23.43 -15.44
N SER A 255 37.56 -22.79 -14.41
CA SER A 255 38.18 -21.48 -14.51
C SER A 255 39.56 -21.46 -13.88
N SER A 256 40.45 -20.70 -14.50
CA SER A 256 41.80 -20.44 -14.00
C SER A 256 41.83 -19.13 -13.22
N PHE A 257 42.63 -19.07 -12.17
CA PHE A 257 42.81 -17.82 -11.43
C PHE A 257 43.44 -16.74 -12.32
N SER A 258 42.84 -15.55 -12.30
CA SER A 258 43.38 -14.35 -12.95
C SER A 258 43.45 -13.20 -11.96
N SER A 259 44.66 -12.69 -11.70
CA SER A 259 44.86 -11.54 -10.82
C SER A 259 44.09 -10.29 -11.28
N ALA A 260 43.97 -10.07 -12.59
CA ALA A 260 43.22 -8.94 -13.13
C ALA A 260 41.72 -9.03 -12.84
N ILE A 261 41.14 -10.24 -12.89
CA ILE A 261 39.72 -10.45 -12.58
C ILE A 261 39.49 -10.42 -11.07
N TYR A 262 40.40 -10.99 -10.30
CA TYR A 262 40.37 -10.92 -8.83
C TYR A 262 40.30 -9.48 -8.34
N GLU A 263 41.15 -8.58 -8.83
CA GLU A 263 41.12 -7.19 -8.40
C GLU A 263 39.79 -6.47 -8.72
N LEU A 264 39.13 -6.86 -9.82
CA LEU A 264 37.83 -6.31 -10.21
C LEU A 264 36.67 -6.85 -9.35
N GLN A 265 36.74 -8.11 -8.91
CA GLN A 265 35.62 -8.83 -8.28
C GLN A 265 35.82 -9.19 -6.81
N LYS A 266 37.00 -8.93 -6.21
CA LYS A 266 37.34 -9.34 -4.83
C LYS A 266 36.33 -8.89 -3.77
N ASN A 267 35.67 -7.76 -3.98
CA ASN A 267 34.65 -7.27 -3.04
C ASN A 267 33.37 -8.11 -3.08
N ASP A 268 32.93 -8.55 -4.26
CA ASP A 268 31.74 -9.39 -4.39
C ASP A 268 32.04 -10.82 -3.93
N TYR A 269 33.24 -11.32 -4.23
CA TYR A 269 33.72 -12.59 -3.67
C TYR A 269 33.71 -12.58 -2.13
N ARG A 270 34.25 -11.52 -1.51
CA ARG A 270 34.23 -11.34 -0.05
C ARG A 270 32.80 -11.36 0.52
N LYS A 271 31.82 -10.77 -0.16
CA LYS A 271 30.41 -10.81 0.28
C LYS A 271 29.86 -12.23 0.27
N VAL A 272 30.20 -13.04 -0.74
CA VAL A 272 29.76 -14.44 -0.82
C VAL A 272 30.39 -15.28 0.30
N GLN A 273 31.68 -15.10 0.59
CA GLN A 273 32.32 -15.75 1.74
C GLN A 273 31.64 -15.36 3.05
N ASN A 274 31.38 -14.07 3.26
CA ASN A 274 30.64 -13.57 4.42
C ASN A 274 29.26 -14.22 4.55
N PHE A 275 28.58 -14.50 3.43
CA PHE A 275 27.24 -15.10 3.45
C PHE A 275 27.29 -16.54 3.96
N PHE A 276 28.18 -17.38 3.42
CA PHE A 276 28.33 -18.76 3.89
C PHE A 276 28.74 -18.82 5.34
N HIS A 277 29.63 -17.93 5.76
CA HIS A 277 30.04 -17.85 7.16
C HIS A 277 28.88 -17.46 8.10
N VAL A 278 28.07 -16.46 7.73
CA VAL A 278 26.87 -16.10 8.51
C VAL A 278 25.92 -17.29 8.66
N LEU A 279 25.78 -18.08 7.59
CA LEU A 279 24.94 -19.26 7.55
C LEU A 279 25.46 -20.38 8.46
N GLU A 280 26.74 -20.73 8.34
CA GLU A 280 27.38 -21.83 9.07
C GLU A 280 27.49 -21.56 10.57
N GLU A 281 27.83 -20.33 10.96
CA GLU A 281 27.89 -19.95 12.37
C GLU A 281 26.52 -19.64 12.99
N ASN A 282 25.45 -19.66 12.18
CA ASN A 282 24.13 -19.16 12.57
C ASN A 282 24.23 -17.73 13.16
N SER A 283 25.07 -16.89 12.56
CA SER A 283 25.39 -15.51 13.01
C SER A 283 24.29 -14.50 12.62
N PHE A 284 23.03 -14.96 12.64
CA PHE A 284 21.85 -14.14 12.41
C PHE A 284 21.46 -13.41 13.69
N MET A 285 21.13 -12.13 13.53
CA MET A 285 20.52 -11.32 14.57
C MET A 285 19.06 -11.04 14.20
N TYR A 286 18.23 -10.74 15.20
CA TYR A 286 16.84 -10.36 14.95
C TYR A 286 16.55 -9.05 15.66
N HIS A 287 15.96 -8.12 14.91
CA HIS A 287 15.35 -6.95 15.49
C HIS A 287 13.84 -7.15 15.52
N PHE A 288 13.20 -6.57 16.52
CA PHE A 288 11.77 -6.69 16.74
C PHE A 288 11.12 -5.34 16.55
N GLN A 289 10.14 -5.26 15.66
CA GLN A 289 9.36 -4.05 15.46
C GLN A 289 7.97 -4.22 16.09
N PRO A 290 7.52 -3.28 16.93
CA PRO A 290 6.20 -3.40 17.54
C PRO A 290 5.09 -3.14 16.52
N ILE A 291 4.03 -3.95 16.61
CA ILE A 291 2.75 -3.76 15.95
C ILE A 291 1.77 -3.31 17.03
N VAL A 292 1.13 -2.15 16.84
CA VAL A 292 0.27 -1.53 17.85
C VAL A 292 -1.19 -1.52 17.44
N SER A 293 -2.09 -1.58 18.43
CA SER A 293 -3.52 -1.40 18.19
C SER A 293 -3.81 0.03 17.75
N ALA A 294 -4.63 0.18 16.71
CA ALA A 294 -5.15 1.47 16.26
C ALA A 294 -6.16 2.11 17.23
N ILE A 295 -6.55 1.39 18.30
CA ILE A 295 -7.54 1.85 19.29
C ILE A 295 -6.87 2.62 20.43
N ASP A 296 -5.93 1.98 21.12
CA ASP A 296 -5.37 2.47 22.38
C ASP A 296 -3.84 2.60 22.37
N GLY A 297 -3.21 2.32 21.22
CA GLY A 297 -1.77 2.32 21.02
C GLY A 297 -1.04 1.25 21.83
N SER A 298 -1.74 0.26 22.39
CA SER A 298 -1.11 -0.86 23.09
C SER A 298 -0.37 -1.76 22.10
N ILE A 299 0.77 -2.32 22.52
CA ILE A 299 1.53 -3.23 21.66
C ILE A 299 0.80 -4.57 21.59
N TYR A 300 0.28 -4.88 20.40
CA TYR A 300 -0.45 -6.09 20.07
C TYR A 300 0.50 -7.25 19.74
N ALA A 301 1.55 -6.97 18.96
CA ALA A 301 2.49 -7.97 18.50
C ALA A 301 3.88 -7.37 18.21
N TYR A 302 4.82 -8.22 17.80
CA TYR A 302 6.07 -7.80 17.19
C TYR A 302 6.32 -8.58 15.92
N GLU A 303 6.94 -7.96 14.93
CA GLU A 303 7.54 -8.65 13.79
C GLU A 303 9.03 -8.91 14.05
N ALA A 304 9.47 -10.14 13.80
CA ALA A 304 10.86 -10.54 13.88
C ALA A 304 11.54 -10.34 12.53
N LEU A 305 12.47 -9.37 12.49
CA LEU A 305 13.15 -8.95 11.27
C LEU A 305 14.62 -9.37 11.32
N MET A 306 15.02 -10.25 10.41
CA MET A 306 16.40 -10.73 10.29
C MET A 306 17.39 -9.57 10.06
N ARG A 307 18.53 -9.63 10.73
CA ARG A 307 19.66 -8.71 10.65
C ARG A 307 20.95 -9.51 10.67
N THR A 308 22.01 -8.85 10.23
CA THR A 308 23.37 -9.36 10.19
C THR A 308 24.26 -8.44 11.01
N ASP A 309 25.34 -9.00 11.56
CA ASP A 309 26.39 -8.16 12.13
C ASP A 309 26.98 -7.28 11.03
N ARG A 310 27.13 -5.98 11.33
CA ARG A 310 27.71 -4.99 10.43
C ARG A 310 29.11 -5.37 9.94
N LYS A 311 29.86 -6.17 10.71
CA LYS A 311 31.19 -6.67 10.32
C LYS A 311 31.17 -7.48 9.02
N TYR A 312 30.05 -8.11 8.67
CA TYR A 312 29.90 -8.90 7.44
C TYR A 312 29.48 -8.06 6.23
N GLY A 313 28.98 -6.83 6.44
CA GLY A 313 28.61 -5.93 5.34
C GLY A 313 27.49 -6.43 4.42
N LEU A 314 26.68 -7.40 4.87
CA LEU A 314 25.57 -7.98 4.11
C LEU A 314 24.23 -7.44 4.59
N SER A 315 23.35 -7.01 3.70
CA SER A 315 21.96 -6.71 4.05
C SER A 315 21.12 -8.00 4.13
N PRO A 316 19.97 -7.99 4.83
CA PRO A 316 19.05 -9.13 4.83
C PRO A 316 18.60 -9.55 3.44
N LEU A 317 18.32 -8.59 2.55
CA LEU A 317 17.96 -8.86 1.16
C LEU A 317 19.10 -9.58 0.41
N GLN A 318 20.35 -9.11 0.58
CA GLN A 318 21.51 -9.77 -0.02
C GLN A 318 21.67 -11.22 0.47
N ILE A 319 21.37 -11.49 1.75
CA ILE A 319 21.38 -12.86 2.28
C ILE A 319 20.32 -13.72 1.60
N ILE A 320 19.09 -13.22 1.48
CA ILE A 320 18.00 -13.99 0.85
C ILE A 320 18.31 -14.23 -0.63
N ASP A 321 18.80 -13.22 -1.36
CA ASP A 321 19.20 -13.34 -2.77
C ASP A 321 20.34 -14.35 -2.95
N MET A 322 21.35 -14.32 -2.07
CA MET A 322 22.44 -15.29 -2.09
C MET A 322 21.96 -16.69 -1.71
N ALA A 323 21.09 -16.82 -0.71
CA ALA A 323 20.49 -18.09 -0.34
C ALA A 323 19.68 -18.68 -1.49
N ALA A 324 18.92 -17.88 -2.24
CA ALA A 324 18.24 -18.34 -3.44
C ALA A 324 19.22 -18.76 -4.53
N LYS A 325 20.25 -17.95 -4.80
CA LYS A 325 21.28 -18.24 -5.82
C LYS A 325 22.05 -19.53 -5.53
N TYR A 326 22.33 -19.81 -4.27
CA TYR A 326 23.15 -20.95 -3.83
C TYR A 326 22.32 -22.12 -3.27
N ASP A 327 21.00 -22.11 -3.45
CA ASP A 327 20.08 -23.16 -2.99
C ASP A 327 20.16 -23.43 -1.48
N ARG A 328 20.29 -22.35 -0.69
CA ARG A 328 20.40 -22.35 0.79
C ARG A 328 19.22 -21.66 1.48
N LEU A 329 18.09 -21.49 0.80
CA LEU A 329 16.89 -20.86 1.40
C LEU A 329 16.36 -21.67 2.59
N TYR A 330 16.46 -23.00 2.54
CA TYR A 330 16.10 -23.89 3.66
C TYR A 330 16.87 -23.56 4.94
N ASP A 331 18.17 -23.28 4.84
CA ASP A 331 18.99 -22.95 6.00
C ASP A 331 18.56 -21.63 6.65
N ILE A 332 18.13 -20.66 5.85
CA ILE A 332 17.59 -19.38 6.34
C ILE A 332 16.26 -19.59 7.06
N GLU A 333 15.35 -20.38 6.48
CA GLU A 333 14.06 -20.73 7.09
C GLU A 333 14.27 -21.48 8.42
N HIS A 334 15.15 -22.49 8.41
CA HIS A 334 15.52 -23.26 9.59
C HIS A 334 16.13 -22.39 10.68
N ALA A 335 17.16 -21.61 10.36
CA ALA A 335 17.78 -20.70 11.32
C ALA A 335 16.75 -19.71 11.90
N THR A 336 15.92 -19.10 11.06
CA THR A 336 14.92 -18.11 11.47
C THR A 336 13.89 -18.68 12.43
N MET A 337 13.28 -19.81 12.08
CA MET A 337 12.28 -20.44 12.92
C MET A 337 12.84 -20.83 14.30
N PHE A 338 14.01 -21.47 14.36
CA PHE A 338 14.61 -21.87 15.63
C PHE A 338 15.11 -20.68 16.46
N ASN A 339 15.77 -19.68 15.83
CA ASN A 339 16.31 -18.52 16.54
C ASN A 339 15.19 -17.64 17.11
N VAL A 340 14.14 -17.38 16.34
CA VAL A 340 13.03 -16.52 16.77
C VAL A 340 12.18 -17.20 17.85
N LEU A 341 11.91 -18.50 17.72
CA LEU A 341 11.22 -19.28 18.76
C LEU A 341 12.05 -19.40 20.04
N PHE A 342 13.38 -19.49 19.93
CA PHE A 342 14.25 -19.41 21.10
C PHE A 342 14.07 -18.07 21.83
N GLN A 343 14.01 -16.95 21.10
CA GLN A 343 13.74 -15.64 21.71
C GLN A 343 12.36 -15.58 22.37
N LEU A 344 11.33 -16.13 21.73
CA LEU A 344 9.98 -16.25 22.30
C LEU A 344 9.97 -17.07 23.60
N SER A 345 10.67 -18.22 23.61
CA SER A 345 10.76 -19.12 24.75
C SER A 345 11.41 -18.50 25.98
N ARG A 346 12.33 -17.55 25.78
CA ARG A 346 12.97 -16.78 26.86
C ARG A 346 12.09 -15.66 27.41
N ASN A 347 11.00 -15.31 26.71
CA ASN A 347 10.17 -14.15 26.99
C ASN A 347 8.67 -14.48 27.14
N GLN A 348 8.32 -15.72 27.51
CA GLN A 348 6.92 -16.19 27.52
C GLN A 348 5.95 -15.30 28.31
N ASN A 349 6.36 -14.84 29.50
CA ASN A 349 5.54 -13.94 30.33
C ASN A 349 5.23 -12.62 29.60
N PHE A 350 6.19 -12.11 28.83
CA PHE A 350 6.04 -10.90 28.03
C PHE A 350 5.08 -11.10 26.85
N PHE A 351 5.02 -12.32 26.30
CA PHE A 351 4.13 -12.70 25.21
C PHE A 351 2.78 -13.28 25.66
N LYS A 352 2.42 -13.17 26.95
CA LYS A 352 1.14 -13.69 27.48
C LYS A 352 -0.09 -13.18 26.71
N LYS A 353 -0.06 -11.90 26.31
CA LYS A 353 -1.12 -11.23 25.53
C LYS A 353 -0.63 -10.67 24.19
N ARG A 354 0.56 -11.10 23.74
CA ARG A 354 1.19 -10.56 22.53
C ARG A 354 1.54 -11.67 21.56
N LYS A 355 1.57 -11.35 20.28
CA LYS A 355 1.96 -12.28 19.22
C LYS A 355 3.35 -11.96 18.67
N LEU A 356 3.96 -12.92 17.98
CA LEU A 356 5.22 -12.77 17.27
C LEU A 356 5.05 -13.19 15.82
N PHE A 357 5.21 -12.24 14.91
CA PHE A 357 5.14 -12.42 13.47
C PHE A 357 6.51 -12.83 12.94
N ILE A 358 6.53 -13.84 12.07
CA ILE A 358 7.74 -14.43 11.49
C ILE A 358 7.52 -14.60 9.99
N ASN A 359 8.38 -13.97 9.20
CA ASN A 359 8.47 -14.16 7.76
C ASN A 359 8.89 -15.60 7.42
N ALA A 360 8.15 -16.25 6.52
CA ALA A 360 8.47 -17.60 6.03
C ALA A 360 8.74 -17.62 4.52
N ILE A 361 9.53 -18.60 4.09
CA ILE A 361 9.89 -18.83 2.68
C ILE A 361 9.19 -20.09 2.17
N PRO A 362 8.07 -19.99 1.44
CA PRO A 362 7.21 -21.15 1.22
C PRO A 362 7.74 -22.22 0.28
N SER A 363 8.68 -21.85 -0.58
CA SER A 363 9.42 -22.78 -1.43
C SER A 363 10.42 -23.64 -0.65
N SER A 364 10.71 -23.33 0.62
CA SER A 364 11.75 -23.98 1.41
C SER A 364 11.35 -24.24 2.88
N PHE A 365 10.08 -24.60 3.11
CA PHE A 365 9.60 -24.96 4.45
C PHE A 365 10.38 -26.11 5.10
N LEU A 366 10.34 -26.11 6.44
CA LEU A 366 10.98 -27.15 7.25
C LEU A 366 10.49 -28.55 6.87
N SER A 367 11.46 -29.47 6.82
CA SER A 367 11.21 -30.90 6.70
C SER A 367 10.30 -31.40 7.83
N GLU A 368 9.64 -32.53 7.62
CA GLU A 368 8.80 -33.14 8.67
C GLU A 368 9.59 -33.44 9.96
N ASP A 369 10.85 -33.86 9.82
CA ASP A 369 11.72 -34.16 10.96
C ASP A 369 12.06 -32.89 11.75
N ASP A 370 12.45 -31.81 11.07
CA ASP A 370 12.77 -30.53 11.73
C ASP A 370 11.53 -29.84 12.28
N TRP A 371 10.38 -29.94 11.60
CA TRP A 371 9.11 -29.44 12.12
C TRP A 371 8.70 -30.18 13.40
N THR A 372 8.81 -31.51 13.41
CA THR A 372 8.55 -32.34 14.60
C THR A 372 9.50 -31.98 15.74
N ARG A 373 10.79 -31.78 15.43
CA ARG A 373 11.79 -31.32 16.39
C ARG A 373 11.43 -29.95 16.96
N LEU A 374 11.08 -29.00 16.11
CA LEU A 374 10.67 -27.65 16.52
C LEU A 374 9.46 -27.69 17.45
N LEU A 375 8.43 -28.48 17.14
CA LEU A 375 7.26 -28.67 17.98
C LEU A 375 7.59 -29.35 19.31
N SER A 376 8.51 -30.30 19.33
CA SER A 376 8.93 -30.96 20.57
C SER A 376 9.56 -29.99 21.58
N VAL A 377 10.20 -28.92 21.09
CA VAL A 377 10.88 -27.90 21.91
C VAL A 377 9.97 -26.71 22.20
N TYR A 378 9.19 -26.25 21.22
CA TYR A 378 8.47 -24.96 21.26
C TYR A 378 6.96 -25.08 21.03
N GLY A 379 6.39 -26.28 20.98
CA GLY A 379 4.98 -26.52 20.59
C GLY A 379 3.96 -25.69 21.38
N GLU A 380 4.17 -25.48 22.68
CA GLU A 380 3.27 -24.67 23.53
C GLU A 380 3.27 -23.18 23.16
N LEU A 381 4.30 -22.71 22.47
CA LEU A 381 4.47 -21.30 22.08
C LEU A 381 3.89 -21.02 20.69
N MET A 382 3.56 -22.05 19.92
CA MET A 382 3.09 -21.92 18.53
C MET A 382 1.78 -21.12 18.43
N GLU A 383 0.93 -21.14 19.46
CA GLU A 383 -0.28 -20.29 19.51
C GLU A 383 0.03 -18.78 19.59
N LYS A 384 1.27 -18.39 19.90
CA LYS A 384 1.72 -16.99 19.89
C LYS A 384 2.34 -16.57 18.56
N VAL A 385 2.58 -17.52 17.67
CA VAL A 385 3.25 -17.29 16.40
C VAL A 385 2.23 -16.94 15.32
N VAL A 386 2.60 -15.97 14.49
CA VAL A 386 1.92 -15.67 13.24
C VAL A 386 2.96 -15.85 12.13
N ILE A 387 2.66 -16.68 11.13
CA ILE A 387 3.52 -16.87 9.96
C ILE A 387 3.06 -15.92 8.86
N GLU A 388 3.99 -15.13 8.35
CA GLU A 388 3.78 -14.19 7.24
C GLU A 388 4.17 -14.84 5.91
N LEU A 389 3.28 -14.77 4.94
CA LEU A 389 3.49 -15.25 3.57
C LEU A 389 3.30 -14.08 2.60
N THR A 390 4.19 -13.94 1.63
CA THR A 390 4.02 -12.91 0.58
C THR A 390 2.87 -13.25 -0.36
N GLU A 391 2.19 -12.22 -0.89
CA GLU A 391 1.05 -12.38 -1.81
C GLU A 391 1.38 -13.26 -3.04
N GLN A 392 2.62 -13.16 -3.55
CA GLN A 392 3.09 -13.89 -4.73
C GLN A 392 3.93 -15.13 -4.39
N THR A 393 3.55 -15.84 -3.32
CA THR A 393 4.22 -17.08 -2.93
C THR A 393 4.39 -18.05 -4.13
N ASP A 394 5.64 -18.33 -4.50
CA ASP A 394 6.01 -19.24 -5.60
C ASP A 394 6.10 -20.69 -5.09
N THR A 395 4.94 -21.30 -4.86
CA THR A 395 4.85 -22.71 -4.46
C THR A 395 3.61 -23.36 -5.10
N SER A 396 3.61 -24.69 -5.21
CA SER A 396 2.46 -25.42 -5.75
C SER A 396 1.26 -25.34 -4.81
N ASP A 397 0.05 -25.35 -5.37
CA ASP A 397 -1.19 -25.35 -4.58
C ASP A 397 -1.24 -26.50 -3.55
N GLU A 398 -0.67 -27.66 -3.86
CA GLU A 398 -0.59 -28.83 -2.98
C GLU A 398 0.34 -28.58 -1.78
N ASN A 399 1.53 -28.03 -2.01
CA ASN A 399 2.47 -27.69 -0.94
C ASN A 399 1.91 -26.61 -0.02
N LEU A 400 1.18 -25.66 -0.60
CA LEU A 400 0.57 -24.58 0.15
C LEU A 400 -0.61 -25.07 1.01
N ASP A 401 -1.47 -25.94 0.49
CA ASP A 401 -2.55 -26.56 1.29
C ASP A 401 -1.98 -27.39 2.43
N PHE A 402 -0.90 -28.14 2.17
CA PHE A 402 -0.20 -28.90 3.18
C PHE A 402 0.34 -28.00 4.30
N LEU A 403 0.99 -26.89 3.95
CA LEU A 403 1.43 -25.89 4.92
C LEU A 403 0.25 -25.34 5.73
N ILE A 404 -0.81 -24.86 5.07
CA ILE A 404 -1.97 -24.25 5.74
C ILE A 404 -2.56 -25.23 6.74
N ASN A 405 -2.71 -26.50 6.36
CA ASN A 405 -3.21 -27.54 7.25
C ASN A 405 -2.25 -27.82 8.41
N ARG A 406 -0.94 -27.84 8.17
CA ARG A 406 0.10 -27.97 9.19
C ARG A 406 0.02 -26.84 10.22
N LEU A 407 -0.11 -25.59 9.78
CA LEU A 407 -0.23 -24.41 10.65
C LEU A 407 -1.52 -24.43 11.47
N ARG A 408 -2.67 -24.71 10.83
CA ARG A 408 -3.97 -24.81 11.49
C ARG A 408 -4.00 -25.89 12.58
N THR A 409 -3.42 -27.07 12.30
CA THR A 409 -3.34 -28.18 13.26
C THR A 409 -2.64 -27.79 14.55
N HIS A 410 -1.66 -26.88 14.47
CA HIS A 410 -0.86 -26.42 15.61
C HIS A 410 -1.28 -25.04 16.14
N LYS A 411 -2.46 -24.55 15.74
CA LYS A 411 -3.03 -23.24 16.13
C LYS A 411 -2.11 -22.06 15.84
N VAL A 412 -1.30 -22.18 14.79
CA VAL A 412 -0.47 -21.09 14.28
C VAL A 412 -1.33 -20.22 13.39
N GLU A 413 -1.31 -18.92 13.63
CA GLU A 413 -2.04 -17.95 12.82
C GLU A 413 -1.23 -17.59 11.57
N MET A 414 -1.92 -17.11 10.53
CA MET A 414 -1.31 -16.71 9.27
C MET A 414 -1.61 -15.24 8.97
N ALA A 415 -0.65 -14.57 8.36
CA ALA A 415 -0.78 -13.25 7.78
C ALA A 415 -0.35 -13.28 6.30
N ILE A 416 -1.00 -12.47 5.46
CA ILE A 416 -0.55 -12.20 4.10
C ILE A 416 0.17 -10.86 4.08
N ASP A 417 1.40 -10.87 3.59
CA ASP A 417 2.33 -9.76 3.52
C ASP A 417 2.37 -9.12 2.12
N ASP A 418 2.81 -7.86 2.05
CA ASP A 418 2.93 -7.05 0.83
C ASP A 418 1.65 -6.97 -0.03
N TYR A 419 0.46 -7.01 0.60
CA TYR A 419 -0.79 -7.10 -0.13
C TYR A 419 -1.08 -5.83 -0.95
N GLY A 420 -1.32 -6.00 -2.25
CA GLY A 420 -1.73 -4.93 -3.18
C GLY A 420 -0.60 -4.37 -4.05
N THR A 421 0.57 -5.00 -4.05
CA THR A 421 1.70 -4.70 -4.96
C THR A 421 1.58 -5.37 -6.33
N GLY A 422 0.62 -6.30 -6.52
CA GLY A 422 0.43 -7.08 -7.75
C GLY A 422 -1.03 -7.31 -8.19
N TYR A 423 -1.25 -8.26 -9.09
CA TYR A 423 -2.61 -8.66 -9.51
C TYR A 423 -3.30 -9.41 -8.36
N SER A 424 -4.10 -8.69 -7.57
CA SER A 424 -4.81 -9.24 -6.41
C SER A 424 -5.65 -10.45 -6.79
N ASN A 425 -5.25 -11.62 -6.31
CA ASN A 425 -6.02 -12.85 -6.50
C ASN A 425 -6.94 -13.07 -5.29
N THR A 426 -8.04 -12.32 -5.21
CA THR A 426 -9.04 -12.44 -4.13
C THR A 426 -9.49 -13.89 -3.91
N SER A 427 -9.46 -14.73 -4.94
CA SER A 427 -9.77 -16.16 -4.80
C SER A 427 -8.77 -16.94 -3.94
N ARG A 428 -7.48 -16.58 -3.99
CA ARG A 428 -6.44 -17.14 -3.11
C ARG A 428 -6.62 -16.69 -1.67
N LEU A 429 -6.94 -15.41 -1.47
CA LEU A 429 -7.20 -14.84 -0.15
C LEU A 429 -8.29 -15.61 0.61
N ILE A 430 -9.42 -15.88 -0.07
CA ILE A 430 -10.55 -16.65 0.47
C ILE A 430 -10.14 -18.08 0.80
N ARG A 431 -9.27 -18.70 -0.02
CA ARG A 431 -8.77 -20.07 0.23
C ARG A 431 -7.84 -20.13 1.44
N TYR A 432 -6.96 -19.13 1.59
CA TYR A 432 -5.96 -19.10 2.66
C TYR A 432 -6.60 -18.84 4.02
N ASP A 433 -7.67 -18.04 4.06
CA ASP A 433 -8.38 -17.65 5.28
C ASP A 433 -7.40 -17.13 6.36
N PRO A 434 -6.55 -16.13 6.03
CA PRO A 434 -5.57 -15.60 6.96
C PRO A 434 -6.26 -14.80 8.06
N ARG A 435 -5.63 -14.67 9.23
CA ARG A 435 -6.15 -13.80 10.28
C ARG A 435 -5.83 -12.33 10.04
N TYR A 436 -4.68 -12.05 9.41
CA TYR A 436 -4.17 -10.70 9.21
C TYR A 436 -3.84 -10.46 7.73
N ILE A 437 -4.20 -9.28 7.23
CA ILE A 437 -3.77 -8.77 5.93
C ILE A 437 -2.90 -7.56 6.19
N LYS A 438 -1.65 -7.62 5.73
CA LYS A 438 -0.72 -6.52 5.85
C LYS A 438 -0.71 -5.72 4.54
N LEU A 439 -1.12 -4.46 4.62
CA LEU A 439 -1.15 -3.55 3.48
C LEU A 439 0.26 -3.00 3.26
N ASP A 440 0.78 -3.18 2.06
CA ASP A 440 2.13 -2.75 1.70
C ASP A 440 2.33 -1.23 1.87
N HIS A 441 3.56 -0.84 2.18
CA HIS A 441 3.96 0.55 2.31
C HIS A 441 3.64 1.39 1.05
N SER A 442 3.70 0.83 -0.17
CA SER A 442 3.34 1.57 -1.39
C SER A 442 1.88 2.01 -1.45
N LEU A 443 0.98 1.36 -0.71
CA LEU A 443 -0.41 1.77 -0.56
C LEU A 443 -0.62 2.83 0.53
N ILE A 444 0.33 2.95 1.45
CA ILE A 444 0.24 3.82 2.63
C ILE A 444 1.01 5.12 2.41
N SER A 445 2.15 5.05 1.73
CA SER A 445 3.04 6.17 1.50
C SER A 445 2.33 7.29 0.75
N GLY A 446 2.21 8.46 1.38
CA GLY A 446 1.54 9.63 0.79
C GLY A 446 0.03 9.49 0.63
N ILE A 447 -0.61 8.54 1.33
CA ILE A 447 -2.07 8.37 1.34
C ILE A 447 -2.79 9.63 1.85
N ASP A 448 -2.11 10.51 2.57
CA ASP A 448 -2.63 11.77 3.07
C ASP A 448 -2.87 12.84 1.99
N THR A 449 -2.15 12.77 0.86
CA THR A 449 -2.29 13.75 -0.23
C THR A 449 -2.94 13.17 -1.49
N ASN A 450 -3.03 11.85 -1.60
CA ASN A 450 -3.51 11.16 -2.80
C ASN A 450 -4.95 10.63 -2.63
N MET A 451 -5.94 11.41 -3.07
CA MET A 451 -7.36 11.05 -2.97
C MET A 451 -7.74 9.74 -3.68
N LYS A 452 -7.08 9.42 -4.81
CA LYS A 452 -7.35 8.18 -5.53
C LYS A 452 -6.86 6.97 -4.73
N LEU A 453 -5.67 7.08 -4.15
CA LEU A 453 -5.09 6.05 -3.29
C LEU A 453 -5.96 5.83 -2.05
N ARG A 454 -6.45 6.91 -1.42
CA ARG A 454 -7.40 6.83 -0.31
C ARG A 454 -8.65 6.01 -0.63
N SER A 455 -9.27 6.27 -1.78
CA SER A 455 -10.49 5.57 -2.20
C SER A 455 -10.23 4.07 -2.41
N ILE A 456 -9.09 3.70 -3.00
CA ILE A 456 -8.71 2.31 -3.23
C ILE A 456 -8.45 1.61 -1.89
N VAL A 457 -7.65 2.21 -1.01
CA VAL A 457 -7.29 1.63 0.29
C VAL A 457 -8.53 1.47 1.19
N SER A 458 -9.43 2.45 1.21
CA SER A 458 -10.70 2.34 1.96
C SER A 458 -11.53 1.15 1.49
N GLN A 459 -11.72 0.97 0.17
CA GLN A 459 -12.45 -0.17 -0.37
C GLN A 459 -11.78 -1.51 -0.06
N LEU A 460 -10.44 -1.55 -0.05
CA LEU A 460 -9.69 -2.74 0.33
C LEU A 460 -9.92 -3.08 1.80
N ILE A 461 -9.86 -2.11 2.71
CA ILE A 461 -10.10 -2.32 4.14
C ILE A 461 -11.53 -2.84 4.37
N ASP A 462 -12.53 -2.22 3.76
CA ASP A 462 -13.93 -2.65 3.85
C ASP A 462 -14.11 -4.10 3.35
N MET A 463 -13.40 -4.47 2.27
CA MET A 463 -13.41 -5.84 1.75
C MET A 463 -12.77 -6.83 2.75
N MET A 464 -11.65 -6.48 3.38
CA MET A 464 -11.00 -7.34 4.37
C MET A 464 -11.89 -7.58 5.58
N HIS A 465 -12.49 -6.51 6.11
CA HIS A 465 -13.41 -6.60 7.24
C HIS A 465 -14.66 -7.42 6.92
N SER A 466 -15.19 -7.28 5.70
CA SER A 466 -16.34 -8.07 5.24
C SER A 466 -16.06 -9.58 5.19
N ASN A 467 -14.78 -9.97 5.07
CA ASN A 467 -14.34 -11.37 5.12
C ASN A 467 -13.83 -11.81 6.52
N GLY A 468 -13.88 -10.91 7.52
CA GLY A 468 -13.47 -11.21 8.89
C GLY A 468 -11.97 -11.15 9.15
N PHE A 469 -11.19 -10.56 8.24
CA PHE A 469 -9.74 -10.39 8.40
C PHE A 469 -9.41 -9.10 9.16
N MET A 470 -8.31 -9.10 9.92
CA MET A 470 -7.77 -7.88 10.53
C MET A 470 -6.77 -7.20 9.58
N VAL A 471 -6.86 -5.88 9.46
CA VAL A 471 -5.95 -5.10 8.62
C VAL A 471 -4.80 -4.53 9.44
N LEU A 472 -3.58 -4.85 9.04
CA LEU A 472 -2.33 -4.24 9.51
C LEU A 472 -1.82 -3.27 8.44
N ALA A 473 -1.75 -1.98 8.76
CA ALA A 473 -1.13 -1.00 7.88
C ALA A 473 0.37 -0.89 8.17
N GLU A 474 1.20 -1.24 7.19
CA GLU A 474 2.66 -1.25 7.29
C GLU A 474 3.35 -0.01 6.76
N GLY A 475 4.56 0.24 7.26
CA GLY A 475 5.36 1.37 6.81
C GLY A 475 4.76 2.73 7.14
N VAL A 476 3.94 2.87 8.19
CA VAL A 476 3.45 4.19 8.62
C VAL A 476 4.63 5.09 9.02
N GLU A 477 4.91 6.14 8.23
CA GLU A 477 6.09 7.00 8.41
C GLU A 477 5.74 8.39 8.97
N THR A 478 4.48 8.82 8.82
CA THR A 478 4.01 10.15 9.24
C THR A 478 2.75 10.10 10.12
N ALA A 479 2.47 11.22 10.81
CA ALA A 479 1.28 11.35 11.65
C ALA A 479 0.00 11.44 10.80
N GLU A 480 0.13 12.05 9.63
CA GLU A 480 -0.91 12.34 8.67
C GLU A 480 -1.38 11.04 7.98
N GLU A 481 -0.46 10.15 7.59
CA GLU A 481 -0.79 8.81 7.11
C GLU A 481 -1.55 8.02 8.18
N MET A 482 -1.07 8.03 9.43
CA MET A 482 -1.71 7.35 10.56
C MET A 482 -3.14 7.87 10.81
N GLN A 483 -3.36 9.19 10.70
CA GLN A 483 -4.68 9.79 10.87
C GLN A 483 -5.66 9.30 9.79
N VAL A 484 -5.23 9.25 8.53
CA VAL A 484 -6.06 8.81 7.40
C VAL A 484 -6.40 7.33 7.53
N LEU A 485 -5.41 6.50 7.87
CA LEU A 485 -5.63 5.06 8.07
C LEU A 485 -6.53 4.76 9.27
N SER A 486 -6.44 5.57 10.33
CA SER A 486 -7.37 5.50 11.48
C SER A 486 -8.79 5.82 11.03
N ALA A 487 -8.98 6.83 10.18
CA ALA A 487 -10.29 7.21 9.64
C ALA A 487 -10.89 6.16 8.69
N MET A 488 -10.05 5.31 8.08
CA MET A 488 -10.46 4.14 7.30
C MET A 488 -10.63 2.89 8.16
N HIS A 489 -10.55 3.00 9.49
CA HIS A 489 -10.73 1.90 10.43
C HIS A 489 -9.69 0.76 10.33
N ALA A 490 -8.46 1.04 9.91
CA ALA A 490 -7.38 0.04 10.02
C ALA A 490 -7.21 -0.45 11.48
N ASP A 491 -6.96 -1.74 11.69
CA ASP A 491 -6.98 -2.35 13.03
C ASP A 491 -5.64 -2.21 13.78
N LEU A 492 -4.55 -2.33 13.04
CA LEU A 492 -3.19 -2.37 13.57
C LEU A 492 -2.25 -1.46 12.76
N PHE A 493 -1.27 -0.87 13.44
CA PHE A 493 -0.24 -0.05 12.81
C PHE A 493 1.17 -0.59 13.04
N GLN A 494 1.99 -0.51 12.01
CA GLN A 494 3.43 -0.75 12.07
C GLN A 494 4.15 0.26 11.17
N GLY A 495 5.27 0.80 11.63
CA GLY A 495 6.05 1.75 10.85
C GLY A 495 7.09 2.50 11.65
N PHE A 496 7.92 3.29 10.96
CA PHE A 496 8.98 4.07 11.60
C PHE A 496 8.45 5.22 12.44
N TYR A 497 7.27 5.75 12.13
CA TYR A 497 6.59 6.74 12.97
C TYR A 497 6.30 6.17 14.35
N ILE A 498 5.85 4.92 14.42
CA ILE A 498 5.50 4.20 15.65
C ILE A 498 6.76 3.83 16.44
N SER A 499 7.64 3.03 15.83
CA SER A 499 8.96 2.69 16.35
C SER A 499 9.75 1.94 15.28
N ARG A 500 11.03 2.27 15.16
CA ARG A 500 11.99 1.47 14.37
C ARG A 500 12.22 0.09 15.01
N PRO A 501 12.63 -0.93 14.23
CA PRO A 501 13.03 -2.25 14.75
C PRO A 501 14.22 -2.16 15.71
N LYS A 502 14.18 -2.89 16.84
CA LYS A 502 15.23 -2.88 17.88
C LYS A 502 15.70 -4.30 18.24
N PRO A 503 16.95 -4.48 18.71
CA PRO A 503 17.45 -5.81 19.11
C PRO A 503 16.83 -6.34 20.42
N PHE A 504 15.81 -5.69 20.96
CA PHE A 504 15.10 -6.07 22.19
C PHE A 504 13.63 -5.63 22.11
N PHE A 505 12.77 -6.30 22.88
CA PHE A 505 11.36 -5.95 22.98
C PHE A 505 11.14 -4.70 23.86
N ILE A 506 10.48 -3.68 23.33
CA ILE A 506 10.03 -2.52 24.12
C ILE A 506 8.70 -2.84 24.80
N ASN A 507 8.46 -2.39 26.03
CA ASN A 507 7.19 -2.66 26.72
C ASN A 507 6.03 -1.77 26.23
N GLU A 508 6.36 -0.57 25.77
CA GLU A 508 5.43 0.49 25.39
C GLU A 508 6.06 1.38 24.31
N ILE A 509 5.21 2.01 23.50
CA ILE A 509 5.60 3.06 22.53
C ILE A 509 5.67 4.42 23.22
N SER A 510 6.14 5.45 22.51
CA SER A 510 6.19 6.80 23.08
C SER A 510 4.78 7.29 23.47
N GLU A 511 4.68 8.00 24.60
CA GLU A 511 3.41 8.54 25.09
C GLU A 511 2.78 9.51 24.10
N LYS A 512 3.60 10.27 23.35
CA LYS A 512 3.14 11.15 22.28
C LYS A 512 2.39 10.38 21.20
N ILE A 513 3.01 9.35 20.63
CA ILE A 513 2.41 8.54 19.56
C ILE A 513 1.17 7.83 20.07
N ARG A 514 1.22 7.27 21.29
CA ARG A 514 0.05 6.64 21.92
C ARG A 514 -1.11 7.62 22.07
N SER A 515 -0.84 8.86 22.48
CA SER A 515 -1.85 9.90 22.61
C SER A 515 -2.42 10.33 21.26
N GLU A 516 -1.60 10.35 20.21
CA GLU A 516 -2.04 10.59 18.83
C GLU A 516 -2.94 9.47 18.31
N ILE A 517 -2.58 8.20 18.52
CA ILE A 517 -3.44 7.05 18.17
C ILE A 517 -4.77 7.13 18.91
N ILE A 518 -4.75 7.33 20.23
CA ILE A 518 -5.98 7.48 21.02
C ILE A 518 -6.78 8.68 20.52
N ARG A 519 -6.13 9.81 20.22
CA ARG A 519 -6.80 10.99 19.69
C ARG A 519 -7.43 10.71 18.34
N TYR A 520 -6.73 10.09 17.38
CA TYR A 520 -7.28 9.77 16.07
C TYR A 520 -8.39 8.73 16.16
N HIS A 521 -8.23 7.72 17.01
CA HIS A 521 -9.30 6.78 17.32
C HIS A 521 -10.50 7.48 17.95
N LEU A 522 -10.30 8.45 18.85
CA LEU A 522 -11.34 9.29 19.44
C LEU A 522 -11.84 10.38 18.50
N ASP A 523 -11.14 10.74 17.44
CA ASP A 523 -11.62 11.63 16.39
C ASP A 523 -12.47 10.81 15.41
N VAL A 524 -12.19 9.50 15.26
CA VAL A 524 -13.00 8.54 14.48
C VAL A 524 -14.19 8.02 15.28
N GLN A 525 -14.02 7.80 16.59
CA GLN A 525 -15.10 7.50 17.54
C GLN A 525 -15.79 8.74 18.07
N GLY A 526 -15.19 9.93 17.93
CA GLY A 526 -15.78 11.25 18.17
C GLY A 526 -16.30 11.90 16.89
N SER A 527 -16.07 11.22 15.74
CA SER A 527 -17.05 11.01 14.68
C SER A 527 -18.14 10.00 15.08
N ALA A 528 -18.28 9.63 16.35
CA ALA A 528 -19.58 9.80 16.98
C ALA A 528 -19.72 11.30 17.23
N ASP A 529 -20.09 12.01 16.16
CA ASP A 529 -21.00 13.14 16.19
C ASP A 529 -21.11 13.72 17.61
N LYS A 530 -20.18 14.60 18.02
CA LYS A 530 -20.42 15.43 19.20
C LYS A 530 -21.51 16.40 18.77
N ILE A 531 -22.72 15.88 18.82
CA ILE A 531 -23.93 16.52 18.42
C ILE A 531 -24.43 17.30 19.62
N PHE A 532 -24.69 18.57 19.39
CA PHE A 532 -25.41 19.37 20.35
C PHE A 532 -26.88 18.99 20.27
N HIS A 533 -27.37 18.28 21.29
CA HIS A 533 -28.77 17.94 21.41
C HIS A 533 -29.54 19.15 21.97
N ALA A 534 -30.30 19.81 21.10
CA ALA A 534 -31.21 20.87 21.45
C ALA A 534 -32.55 20.27 21.90
N ASP A 535 -32.59 19.89 23.18
CA ASP A 535 -33.75 19.28 23.83
C ASP A 535 -34.48 20.31 24.73
N GLY A 536 -35.79 20.51 24.52
CA GLY A 536 -36.61 21.39 25.37
C GLY A 536 -37.90 21.92 24.72
N GLU A 537 -38.89 22.26 25.54
CA GLU A 537 -40.14 22.92 25.13
C GLU A 537 -40.06 24.46 25.19
N GLU A 538 -38.99 25.02 25.79
CA GLU A 538 -38.75 26.46 25.88
C GLU A 538 -37.86 26.98 24.73
N HIS A 539 -37.94 28.28 24.44
CA HIS A 539 -37.14 28.94 23.41
C HIS A 539 -35.64 28.87 23.73
N LEU A 540 -34.90 28.05 22.98
CA LEU A 540 -33.47 27.81 23.20
C LEU A 540 -32.61 28.66 22.26
N VAL A 541 -31.70 29.46 22.80
CA VAL A 541 -30.74 30.25 22.01
C VAL A 541 -29.36 29.61 22.04
N ILE A 542 -28.82 29.30 20.86
CA ILE A 542 -27.53 28.64 20.64
C ILE A 542 -26.56 29.65 20.01
N ASP A 543 -25.39 29.82 20.62
CA ASP A 543 -24.26 30.56 20.03
C ASP A 543 -23.37 29.59 19.24
N LEU A 544 -23.32 29.75 17.92
CA LEU A 544 -22.54 28.89 17.03
C LEU A 544 -21.04 28.95 17.33
N ALA A 545 -20.52 30.12 17.74
CA ALA A 545 -19.11 30.25 18.09
C ALA A 545 -18.77 29.51 19.39
N ALA A 546 -19.72 29.40 20.32
CA ALA A 546 -19.56 28.60 21.53
C ALA A 546 -19.49 27.11 21.21
N LEU A 547 -20.39 26.62 20.34
CA LEU A 547 -20.39 25.21 19.90
C LEU A 547 -19.06 24.82 19.23
N VAL A 548 -18.52 25.70 18.38
CA VAL A 548 -17.21 25.48 17.73
C VAL A 548 -16.08 25.44 18.76
N ARG A 549 -16.05 26.34 19.75
CA ARG A 549 -15.05 26.31 20.84
C ARG A 549 -15.13 25.03 21.67
N GLU A 550 -16.35 24.52 21.87
CA GLU A 550 -16.62 23.29 22.60
C GLU A 550 -16.50 22.03 21.74
N LYS A 551 -16.06 22.18 20.48
CA LYS A 551 -15.80 21.10 19.51
C LYS A 551 -17.03 20.27 19.17
N TYR A 552 -18.22 20.87 19.14
CA TYR A 552 -19.40 20.22 18.54
C TYR A 552 -19.24 20.17 17.02
N THR A 553 -19.78 19.11 16.41
CA THR A 553 -19.67 18.83 14.97
C THR A 553 -21.02 18.73 14.27
N GLY A 554 -22.12 18.77 15.03
CA GLY A 554 -23.47 18.79 14.49
C GLY A 554 -24.47 19.29 15.52
N ILE A 555 -25.68 19.62 15.07
CA ILE A 555 -26.79 20.03 15.93
C ILE A 555 -27.97 19.11 15.67
N TYR A 556 -28.48 18.48 16.70
CA TYR A 556 -29.67 17.64 16.62
C TYR A 556 -30.79 18.29 17.40
N ILE A 557 -31.88 18.61 16.69
CA ILE A 557 -32.99 19.35 17.25
C ILE A 557 -34.15 18.40 17.51
N SER A 558 -34.50 18.26 18.78
CA SER A 558 -35.68 17.54 19.23
C SER A 558 -36.75 18.46 19.85
N GLY A 559 -36.37 19.69 20.21
CA GLY A 559 -37.24 20.72 20.78
C GLY A 559 -38.11 21.47 19.77
N SER A 560 -39.02 22.29 20.29
CA SER A 560 -40.05 22.99 19.49
C SER A 560 -39.67 24.38 18.98
N ASP A 561 -38.75 25.09 19.64
CA ASP A 561 -38.33 26.44 19.25
C ASP A 561 -36.84 26.68 19.57
N VAL A 562 -36.01 26.81 18.52
CA VAL A 562 -34.56 26.94 18.61
C VAL A 562 -34.08 28.13 17.78
N GLU A 563 -33.24 28.98 18.35
CA GLU A 563 -32.59 30.10 17.68
C GLU A 563 -31.07 29.89 17.64
N ILE A 564 -30.48 29.87 16.44
CA ILE A 564 -29.02 29.79 16.25
C ILE A 564 -28.49 31.15 15.83
N LYS A 565 -27.55 31.68 16.63
CA LYS A 565 -26.86 32.95 16.38
C LYS A 565 -25.43 32.68 15.93
N GLY A 566 -25.10 33.13 14.73
CA GLY A 566 -23.73 33.25 14.24
C GLY A 566 -23.22 34.69 14.32
N GLY A 567 -22.00 34.89 13.78
CA GLY A 567 -21.40 36.21 13.61
C GLY A 567 -21.31 36.57 12.13
N ALA A 568 -21.57 37.83 11.77
CA ALA A 568 -21.53 38.30 10.37
C ALA A 568 -20.13 38.12 9.72
N GLU A 569 -19.06 38.12 10.52
CA GLU A 569 -17.68 37.91 10.06
C GLU A 569 -17.15 36.48 10.36
N MET A 570 -18.02 35.58 10.83
CA MET A 570 -17.61 34.20 11.14
C MET A 570 -17.41 33.42 9.84
N PRO A 571 -16.28 32.70 9.67
CA PRO A 571 -16.10 31.80 8.54
C PRO A 571 -17.11 30.66 8.61
N SER A 572 -17.43 30.05 7.47
CA SER A 572 -18.30 28.87 7.44
C SER A 572 -17.70 27.74 8.26
N VAL A 573 -18.53 27.05 9.04
CA VAL A 573 -18.11 25.95 9.92
C VAL A 573 -18.86 24.67 9.61
N ILE A 574 -18.18 23.53 9.72
CA ILE A 574 -18.82 22.21 9.53
C ILE A 574 -19.73 21.94 10.74
N MET A 575 -21.03 22.06 10.53
CA MET A 575 -22.05 21.92 11.58
C MET A 575 -23.43 21.60 10.97
N PRO A 576 -23.64 20.40 10.40
CA PRO A 576 -24.94 19.98 9.90
C PRO A 576 -26.01 20.03 11.00
N ILE A 577 -27.23 20.38 10.60
CA ILE A 577 -28.40 20.44 11.48
C ILE A 577 -29.36 19.31 11.12
N THR A 578 -29.75 18.51 12.09
CA THR A 578 -30.68 17.38 11.91
C THR A 578 -31.90 17.58 12.79
N ILE A 579 -33.09 17.55 12.19
CA ILE A 579 -34.37 17.59 12.91
C ILE A 579 -34.82 16.16 13.18
N ARG A 580 -35.20 15.88 14.42
CA ARG A 580 -35.74 14.57 14.81
C ARG A 580 -37.03 14.23 14.03
N GLU A 581 -37.25 12.95 13.78
CA GLU A 581 -38.49 12.43 13.21
C GLU A 581 -39.72 12.84 14.05
N ASP A 582 -40.87 12.98 13.40
CA ASP A 582 -42.16 13.33 14.04
C ASP A 582 -42.11 14.57 14.95
N THR A 583 -41.35 15.58 14.55
CA THR A 583 -41.15 16.83 15.33
C THR A 583 -41.69 18.04 14.59
N ASP A 584 -42.50 18.89 15.24
CA ASP A 584 -42.86 20.24 14.78
C ASP A 584 -41.90 21.23 15.45
N CYS A 585 -40.97 21.75 14.66
CA CYS A 585 -39.89 22.60 15.15
C CYS A 585 -39.93 23.96 14.44
N LYS A 586 -39.74 25.04 15.20
CA LYS A 586 -39.36 26.35 14.69
C LYS A 586 -37.86 26.55 14.89
N LEU A 587 -37.14 26.73 13.78
CA LEU A 587 -35.71 27.03 13.78
C LEU A 587 -35.50 28.47 13.28
N THR A 588 -34.91 29.32 14.10
CA THR A 588 -34.53 30.69 13.72
C THR A 588 -33.02 30.76 13.49
N ILE A 589 -32.58 31.18 12.31
CA ILE A 589 -31.15 31.39 12.01
C ILE A 589 -30.83 32.87 11.84
N ARG A 590 -29.77 33.34 12.51
CA ARG A 590 -29.26 34.72 12.40
C ARG A 590 -27.78 34.75 12.08
N ASN A 591 -27.42 35.25 10.90
CA ASN A 591 -26.02 35.35 10.44
C ASN A 591 -25.25 34.02 10.55
N VAL A 592 -25.90 32.91 10.19
CA VAL A 592 -25.34 31.56 10.28
C VAL A 592 -24.72 31.17 8.95
N SER A 593 -23.43 30.82 8.96
CA SER A 593 -22.74 30.21 7.82
C SER A 593 -22.25 28.82 8.21
N ILE A 594 -22.87 27.79 7.66
CA ILE A 594 -22.52 26.38 7.93
C ILE A 594 -22.17 25.63 6.66
N GLU A 595 -21.29 24.65 6.80
CA GLU A 595 -20.91 23.72 5.76
C GLU A 595 -21.34 22.30 6.14
N ALA A 596 -21.71 21.51 5.14
CA ALA A 596 -21.88 20.07 5.29
C ALA A 596 -20.60 19.32 4.89
N GLU A 597 -20.48 18.07 5.33
CA GLU A 597 -19.53 17.13 4.74
C GLU A 597 -19.92 16.80 3.29
N LEU A 598 -18.99 16.26 2.51
CA LEU A 598 -19.24 15.92 1.11
C LEU A 598 -20.44 14.94 1.01
N ASP A 599 -21.35 15.19 0.07
CA ASP A 599 -22.56 14.39 -0.17
C ASP A 599 -23.54 14.28 1.02
N LYS A 600 -23.43 15.16 2.02
CA LYS A 600 -24.39 15.26 3.14
C LYS A 600 -25.20 16.57 3.09
N PRO A 601 -26.44 16.58 3.62
CA PRO A 601 -27.23 17.81 3.74
C PRO A 601 -26.67 18.74 4.82
N ALA A 602 -26.83 20.05 4.62
CA ALA A 602 -26.54 21.05 5.64
C ALA A 602 -27.66 21.12 6.69
N ILE A 603 -28.90 20.94 6.25
CA ILE A 603 -30.06 20.78 7.14
C ILE A 603 -30.85 19.55 6.68
N SER A 604 -31.17 18.65 7.60
CA SER A 604 -31.96 17.45 7.30
C SER A 604 -33.22 17.36 8.17
N LEU A 605 -34.35 17.09 7.53
CA LEU A 605 -35.62 16.85 8.21
C LEU A 605 -35.82 15.33 8.40
N GLY A 606 -36.10 14.89 9.64
CA GLY A 606 -36.53 13.53 9.91
C GLY A 606 -37.94 13.25 9.34
N ASN A 607 -38.27 11.99 9.07
CA ASN A 607 -39.57 11.60 8.53
C ASN A 607 -40.72 12.08 9.45
N GLY A 608 -41.83 12.50 8.86
CA GLY A 608 -43.01 13.00 9.60
C GLY A 608 -42.82 14.36 10.28
N SER A 609 -41.65 14.99 10.15
CA SER A 609 -41.37 16.30 10.77
C SER A 609 -41.91 17.49 9.97
N ARG A 610 -42.13 18.59 10.70
CA ARG A 610 -42.49 19.90 10.17
C ARG A 610 -41.49 20.93 10.66
N LEU A 611 -40.78 21.59 9.74
CA LEU A 611 -39.82 22.64 10.07
C LEU A 611 -40.32 24.01 9.61
N ARG A 612 -40.43 24.96 10.54
CA ARG A 612 -40.53 26.40 10.24
C ARG A 612 -39.15 27.03 10.39
N LEU A 613 -38.51 27.34 9.26
CA LEU A 613 -37.20 27.98 9.22
C LEU A 613 -37.36 29.49 9.07
N ALA A 614 -37.16 30.23 10.16
CA ALA A 614 -37.17 31.68 10.20
C ALA A 614 -35.77 32.25 9.94
N VAL A 615 -35.59 32.92 8.80
CA VAL A 615 -34.31 33.46 8.34
C VAL A 615 -34.20 34.95 8.65
N HIS A 616 -33.11 35.36 9.32
CA HIS A 616 -32.78 36.76 9.56
C HIS A 616 -31.30 37.05 9.32
N GLY A 617 -30.98 38.26 8.85
CA GLY A 617 -29.59 38.62 8.51
C GLY A 617 -29.09 37.86 7.28
N GLU A 618 -27.78 37.65 7.16
CA GLU A 618 -27.17 36.97 6.02
C GLU A 618 -26.74 35.55 6.37
N ASN A 619 -27.38 34.53 5.78
CA ASN A 619 -27.14 33.12 6.11
C ASN A 619 -26.65 32.36 4.88
N LYS A 620 -25.72 31.41 5.09
CA LYS A 620 -25.11 30.60 4.03
C LYS A 620 -25.09 29.12 4.41
N LEU A 621 -25.56 28.28 3.49
CA LEU A 621 -25.44 26.82 3.55
C LEU A 621 -24.51 26.40 2.41
N MET A 622 -23.33 25.92 2.76
CA MET A 622 -22.29 25.54 1.80
C MET A 622 -22.13 24.01 1.76
N ARG A 623 -21.74 23.47 0.60
CA ARG A 623 -21.45 22.04 0.36
C ARG A 623 -22.64 21.09 0.53
N GLY A 624 -23.73 21.51 1.17
CA GLY A 624 -24.97 20.75 1.30
C GLY A 624 -26.23 21.63 1.27
N GLY A 625 -27.34 21.04 0.83
CA GLY A 625 -28.65 21.70 0.77
C GLY A 625 -29.54 21.41 1.99
N ILE A 626 -30.82 21.73 1.85
CA ILE A 626 -31.88 21.38 2.83
C ILE A 626 -32.61 20.13 2.34
N LEU A 627 -32.43 19.02 3.05
CA LEU A 627 -33.10 17.75 2.76
C LEU A 627 -34.51 17.74 3.35
N VAL A 628 -35.51 17.59 2.49
CA VAL A 628 -36.95 17.52 2.78
C VAL A 628 -37.50 16.19 2.22
N PRO A 629 -37.39 15.08 2.98
CA PRO A 629 -37.85 13.76 2.54
C PRO A 629 -39.36 13.69 2.32
N GLY A 630 -39.83 12.59 1.70
CA GLY A 630 -41.26 12.29 1.61
C GLY A 630 -41.96 12.32 2.97
N ASN A 631 -43.22 12.76 3.02
CA ASN A 631 -44.00 12.94 4.25
C ASN A 631 -43.46 13.99 5.26
N THR A 632 -42.67 14.96 4.81
CA THR A 632 -42.24 16.12 5.65
C THR A 632 -42.79 17.44 5.11
N GLU A 633 -42.81 18.49 5.94
CA GLU A 633 -43.18 19.86 5.53
C GLU A 633 -42.10 20.87 5.95
N LEU A 634 -41.57 21.61 4.98
CA LEU A 634 -40.69 22.75 5.19
C LEU A 634 -41.43 24.06 4.91
N ILE A 635 -41.37 24.99 5.86
CA ILE A 635 -41.90 26.35 5.75
C ILE A 635 -40.75 27.33 5.96
N LEU A 636 -40.37 28.06 4.92
CA LEU A 636 -39.39 29.15 4.99
C LEU A 636 -40.13 30.46 5.29
N GLU A 637 -39.66 31.23 6.27
CA GLU A 637 -40.23 32.54 6.62
C GLU A 637 -39.15 33.54 7.03
N GLY A 638 -39.48 34.83 7.07
CA GLY A 638 -38.57 35.87 7.53
C GLY A 638 -38.09 36.83 6.43
N ALA A 639 -37.32 37.82 6.86
CA ALA A 639 -36.87 38.96 6.07
C ALA A 639 -35.33 39.07 6.06
N GLY A 640 -34.66 37.93 5.94
CA GLY A 640 -33.21 37.85 5.80
C GLY A 640 -32.81 37.11 4.53
N LYS A 641 -31.53 37.17 4.18
CA LYS A 641 -30.95 36.54 3.01
C LYS A 641 -30.50 35.11 3.31
N LEU A 642 -30.89 34.16 2.47
CA LEU A 642 -30.43 32.76 2.53
C LEU A 642 -29.74 32.39 1.21
N THR A 643 -28.47 31.99 1.28
CA THR A 643 -27.71 31.49 0.13
C THR A 643 -27.40 30.01 0.34
N ILE A 644 -27.73 29.16 -0.64
CA ILE A 644 -27.51 27.71 -0.60
C ILE A 644 -26.65 27.31 -1.79
N LEU A 645 -25.48 26.74 -1.51
CA LEU A 645 -24.44 26.36 -2.47
C LEU A 645 -24.04 24.89 -2.23
N PRO A 646 -24.89 23.91 -2.62
CA PRO A 646 -24.56 22.50 -2.48
C PRO A 646 -23.47 22.09 -3.47
N GLU A 647 -22.58 21.18 -3.06
CA GLU A 647 -21.47 20.67 -3.89
C GLU A 647 -21.51 19.13 -3.88
N SER A 648 -22.05 18.54 -4.96
CA SER A 648 -22.12 17.09 -5.14
C SER A 648 -22.35 16.75 -6.61
N VAL A 649 -22.04 15.51 -7.02
CA VAL A 649 -22.39 14.96 -8.34
C VAL A 649 -23.91 14.98 -8.56
N SER A 650 -24.70 14.69 -7.52
CA SER A 650 -26.14 14.91 -7.52
C SER A 650 -26.52 15.83 -6.37
N CYS A 651 -26.73 17.11 -6.69
CA CYS A 651 -26.97 18.12 -5.68
C CYS A 651 -28.41 18.64 -5.73
N TYR A 652 -28.92 18.98 -4.55
CA TYR A 652 -30.20 19.66 -4.38
C TYR A 652 -30.04 20.89 -3.49
N GLY A 653 -30.74 21.98 -3.82
CA GLY A 653 -30.81 23.17 -2.98
C GLY A 653 -31.77 22.96 -1.81
N ILE A 654 -33.04 22.73 -2.12
CA ILE A 654 -34.09 22.44 -1.14
C ILE A 654 -34.99 21.32 -1.65
N GLY A 655 -35.07 20.21 -0.93
CA GLY A 655 -35.91 19.08 -1.33
C GLY A 655 -35.17 17.77 -1.19
N ASN A 656 -35.09 16.95 -2.24
CA ASN A 656 -34.43 15.66 -2.19
C ASN A 656 -33.60 15.41 -3.46
N GLU A 657 -32.86 14.32 -3.47
CA GLU A 657 -32.08 13.87 -4.62
C GLU A 657 -32.96 13.67 -5.87
N TYR A 658 -32.29 13.66 -7.02
CA TYR A 658 -32.91 13.62 -8.34
C TYR A 658 -33.90 12.46 -8.53
N ASP A 659 -33.66 11.32 -7.90
CA ASP A 659 -34.52 10.13 -8.04
C ASP A 659 -35.45 9.88 -6.83
N LEU A 660 -35.34 10.68 -5.77
CA LEU A 660 -36.01 10.44 -4.49
C LEU A 660 -37.24 11.31 -4.28
N THR A 661 -38.11 10.88 -3.38
CA THR A 661 -39.37 11.57 -3.09
C THR A 661 -39.16 12.74 -2.14
N TYR A 662 -39.70 13.91 -2.46
CA TYR A 662 -39.63 15.12 -1.64
C TYR A 662 -40.98 15.47 -1.00
N GLY A 663 -40.91 16.15 0.15
CA GLY A 663 -42.06 16.60 0.94
C GLY A 663 -42.67 17.91 0.47
N LYS A 664 -43.52 18.51 1.31
CA LYS A 664 -44.14 19.81 1.04
C LYS A 664 -43.16 20.94 1.30
N ILE A 665 -43.03 21.87 0.36
CA ILE A 665 -42.12 23.03 0.49
C ILE A 665 -42.95 24.31 0.32
N THR A 666 -42.96 25.17 1.34
CA THR A 666 -43.65 26.47 1.30
C THR A 666 -42.69 27.59 1.67
N SER A 667 -42.68 28.69 0.92
CA SER A 667 -41.88 29.87 1.24
C SER A 667 -42.74 31.13 1.37
N TYR A 668 -42.59 31.78 2.52
CA TYR A 668 -43.11 33.09 2.90
C TYR A 668 -41.99 34.12 3.10
N MET A 669 -40.77 33.81 2.64
CA MET A 669 -39.66 34.74 2.74
C MET A 669 -39.96 36.03 1.96
N THR A 670 -39.62 37.17 2.54
CA THR A 670 -39.85 38.48 1.91
C THR A 670 -38.60 39.09 1.29
N ASP A 671 -37.44 38.46 1.47
CA ASP A 671 -36.12 38.91 1.01
C ASP A 671 -35.48 37.84 0.08
N ASP A 672 -34.17 37.91 -0.15
CA ASP A 672 -33.40 37.05 -1.06
C ASP A 672 -33.30 35.58 -0.61
N LEU A 673 -33.75 34.66 -1.48
CA LEU A 673 -33.43 33.23 -1.45
C LEU A 673 -32.61 32.87 -2.71
N ASN A 674 -31.32 32.59 -2.50
CA ASN A 674 -30.37 32.29 -3.57
C ASN A 674 -29.93 30.84 -3.51
N ILE A 675 -30.12 30.10 -4.59
CA ILE A 675 -29.74 28.69 -4.70
C ILE A 675 -28.88 28.53 -5.95
N THR A 676 -27.67 27.97 -5.79
CA THR A 676 -26.77 27.70 -6.91
C THR A 676 -26.33 26.24 -6.86
N THR A 677 -26.84 25.43 -7.78
CA THR A 677 -26.56 24.00 -7.87
C THR A 677 -25.62 23.70 -9.04
N CYS A 678 -24.58 22.89 -8.78
CA CYS A 678 -23.59 22.48 -9.77
C CYS A 678 -23.31 20.98 -9.60
N GLY A 679 -23.52 20.20 -10.67
CA GLY A 679 -23.40 18.73 -10.66
C GLY A 679 -24.02 18.12 -11.92
N ASP A 680 -23.96 16.79 -12.08
CA ASP A 680 -24.55 16.12 -13.24
C ASP A 680 -26.09 16.15 -13.18
N ASN A 681 -26.65 15.84 -12.01
CA ASN A 681 -28.08 15.83 -11.73
C ASN A 681 -28.42 16.85 -10.65
N CYS A 682 -28.94 18.01 -11.05
CA CYS A 682 -29.17 19.15 -10.16
C CYS A 682 -30.66 19.43 -9.93
N VAL A 683 -31.01 19.73 -8.69
CA VAL A 683 -32.37 20.14 -8.31
C VAL A 683 -32.30 21.44 -7.51
N GLY A 684 -32.81 22.55 -8.04
CA GLY A 684 -32.90 23.81 -7.29
C GLY A 684 -33.82 23.65 -6.09
N ILE A 685 -35.13 23.48 -6.36
CA ILE A 685 -36.16 23.21 -5.34
C ILE A 685 -37.08 22.07 -5.82
N GLY A 686 -37.15 20.97 -5.06
CA GLY A 686 -38.00 19.81 -5.36
C GLY A 686 -37.24 18.49 -5.30
N GLY A 687 -37.41 17.59 -6.28
CA GLY A 687 -36.72 16.30 -6.28
C GLY A 687 -37.25 15.33 -7.34
N GLY A 688 -37.09 14.03 -7.12
CA GLY A 688 -37.60 13.00 -8.03
C GLY A 688 -39.13 12.94 -8.11
N ARG A 689 -39.81 12.71 -6.98
CA ARG A 689 -41.28 12.57 -6.91
C ARG A 689 -41.87 13.41 -5.79
N CYS A 690 -43.12 13.85 -5.91
CA CYS A 690 -43.81 14.60 -4.85
C CYS A 690 -44.85 13.73 -4.14
N ASP A 691 -44.73 13.57 -2.82
CA ASP A 691 -45.73 12.85 -2.00
C ASP A 691 -46.86 13.77 -1.51
N SER A 692 -46.67 15.08 -1.61
CA SER A 692 -47.59 16.09 -1.07
C SER A 692 -48.64 16.53 -2.09
N PRO A 693 -49.93 16.62 -1.69
CA PRO A 693 -50.98 17.15 -2.56
C PRO A 693 -50.87 18.66 -2.80
N ASP A 694 -50.04 19.38 -2.03
CA ASP A 694 -49.82 20.83 -2.16
C ASP A 694 -48.52 21.17 -2.90
N GLY A 695 -47.59 20.22 -3.00
CA GLY A 695 -46.32 20.37 -3.71
C GLY A 695 -45.46 21.53 -3.21
N ILE A 696 -45.05 22.39 -4.15
CA ILE A 696 -44.17 23.53 -3.90
C ILE A 696 -44.97 24.84 -4.00
N THR A 697 -44.92 25.67 -2.95
CA THR A 697 -45.67 26.94 -2.89
C THR A 697 -44.77 28.12 -2.50
N PHE A 698 -44.78 29.18 -3.32
CA PHE A 698 -44.18 30.48 -3.01
C PHE A 698 -45.27 31.53 -2.83
N LYS A 699 -45.13 32.38 -1.81
CA LYS A 699 -46.11 33.42 -1.46
C LYS A 699 -45.55 34.83 -1.47
N ALA A 700 -44.24 35.00 -1.42
CA ALA A 700 -43.55 36.29 -1.46
C ALA A 700 -42.06 36.10 -1.78
N GLY A 701 -41.32 37.21 -1.93
CA GLY A 701 -39.85 37.25 -1.88
C GLY A 701 -39.13 37.40 -3.22
N HIS A 702 -37.80 37.41 -3.15
CA HIS A 702 -36.89 37.45 -4.28
C HIS A 702 -36.14 36.11 -4.38
N ILE A 703 -36.46 35.29 -5.38
CA ILE A 703 -35.93 33.93 -5.50
C ILE A 703 -35.02 33.87 -6.71
N MET A 704 -33.74 33.54 -6.50
CA MET A 704 -32.75 33.35 -7.57
C MET A 704 -32.25 31.92 -7.55
N ILE A 705 -32.45 31.19 -8.65
CA ILE A 705 -32.03 29.79 -8.79
C ILE A 705 -31.09 29.70 -9.98
N SER A 706 -29.87 29.23 -9.74
CA SER A 706 -28.88 28.93 -10.76
C SER A 706 -28.60 27.42 -10.79
N CYS A 707 -28.70 26.80 -11.95
CA CYS A 707 -28.42 25.37 -12.12
C CYS A 707 -27.45 25.13 -13.27
N SER A 708 -26.42 24.32 -13.05
CA SER A 708 -25.48 23.89 -14.11
C SER A 708 -25.21 22.40 -14.06
N GLY A 709 -25.40 21.69 -15.18
CA GLY A 709 -25.29 20.23 -15.19
C GLY A 709 -25.70 19.50 -16.48
N ALA A 710 -25.90 18.19 -16.41
CA ALA A 710 -26.42 17.38 -17.51
C ALA A 710 -27.95 17.33 -17.50
N TYR A 711 -28.53 17.15 -16.32
CA TYR A 711 -29.97 17.18 -16.06
C TYR A 711 -30.22 18.12 -14.89
N SER A 712 -31.12 19.09 -15.07
CA SER A 712 -31.34 20.11 -14.05
C SER A 712 -32.80 20.52 -13.97
N ILE A 713 -33.29 20.70 -12.74
CA ILE A 713 -34.60 21.27 -12.45
C ILE A 713 -34.40 22.55 -11.66
N GLY A 714 -35.06 23.64 -12.06
CA GLY A 714 -35.15 24.85 -11.24
C GLY A 714 -36.10 24.62 -10.07
N VAL A 715 -37.39 24.42 -10.37
CA VAL A 715 -38.45 24.14 -9.41
C VAL A 715 -39.36 23.01 -9.94
N GLY A 716 -39.50 21.92 -9.19
CA GLY A 716 -40.49 20.89 -9.51
C GLY A 716 -40.04 19.44 -9.30
N SER A 717 -40.53 18.52 -10.14
CA SER A 717 -40.24 17.09 -10.01
C SER A 717 -39.64 16.46 -11.28
N VAL A 718 -38.76 15.48 -11.13
CA VAL A 718 -38.27 14.72 -12.30
C VAL A 718 -39.37 13.83 -12.86
N TYR A 719 -40.09 13.15 -11.97
CA TYR A 719 -41.10 12.15 -12.28
C TYR A 719 -42.46 12.51 -11.67
N GLU A 720 -43.52 11.89 -12.21
CA GLU A 720 -44.89 11.97 -11.70
C GLU A 720 -45.42 13.41 -11.55
N LYS A 721 -46.50 13.61 -10.78
CA LYS A 721 -47.20 14.90 -10.74
C LYS A 721 -46.38 15.97 -10.02
N ALA A 722 -46.09 17.08 -10.70
CA ALA A 722 -45.56 18.30 -10.09
C ALA A 722 -46.68 19.33 -9.88
N LYS A 723 -46.99 19.65 -8.63
CA LYS A 723 -47.91 20.76 -8.28
C LYS A 723 -47.09 21.95 -7.78
N ILE A 724 -47.20 23.09 -8.47
CA ILE A 724 -46.38 24.26 -8.19
C ILE A 724 -47.28 25.50 -8.16
N THR A 725 -47.18 26.30 -7.10
CA THR A 725 -47.95 27.53 -6.93
C THR A 725 -47.01 28.68 -6.60
N ILE A 726 -46.92 29.69 -7.48
CA ILE A 726 -46.03 30.84 -7.31
C ILE A 726 -46.89 32.10 -7.25
N ASN A 727 -46.86 32.81 -6.11
CA ASN A 727 -47.61 34.06 -5.95
C ASN A 727 -46.74 35.20 -5.40
N GLU A 728 -47.03 36.42 -5.86
CA GLU A 728 -46.53 37.68 -5.26
C GLU A 728 -45.00 37.74 -5.06
N CYS A 729 -44.23 37.13 -5.95
CA CYS A 729 -42.77 37.09 -5.85
C CYS A 729 -42.08 37.54 -7.15
N TYR A 730 -40.79 37.87 -7.02
CA TYR A 730 -39.86 37.98 -8.14
C TYR A 730 -39.04 36.70 -8.17
N MET A 731 -39.04 35.99 -9.31
CA MET A 731 -38.28 34.76 -9.48
C MET A 731 -37.39 34.87 -10.71
N SER A 732 -36.10 34.60 -10.53
CA SER A 732 -35.12 34.53 -11.61
C SER A 732 -34.49 33.14 -11.64
N VAL A 733 -34.54 32.46 -12.79
CA VAL A 733 -34.02 31.10 -12.96
C VAL A 733 -33.01 31.07 -14.10
N TRP A 734 -31.77 30.74 -13.77
CA TRP A 734 -30.62 30.75 -14.66
C TRP A 734 -30.11 29.32 -14.83
N ALA A 735 -29.89 28.88 -16.07
CA ALA A 735 -29.42 27.53 -16.32
C ALA A 735 -28.40 27.41 -17.45
N ALA A 736 -27.34 26.65 -17.19
CA ALA A 736 -26.39 26.19 -18.19
C ALA A 736 -26.33 24.66 -18.10
N SER A 737 -27.32 23.99 -18.69
CA SER A 737 -27.51 22.54 -18.56
C SER A 737 -27.83 21.87 -19.88
N SER A 738 -27.40 20.62 -20.10
CA SER A 738 -27.79 19.88 -21.31
C SER A 738 -29.31 19.71 -21.40
N ASN A 739 -29.97 19.34 -20.31
CA ASN A 739 -31.41 19.19 -20.21
C ASN A 739 -31.93 19.97 -19.00
N PHE A 740 -32.94 20.80 -19.19
CA PHE A 740 -33.42 21.70 -18.14
C PHE A 740 -34.93 21.88 -18.13
N VAL A 741 -35.51 21.94 -16.93
CA VAL A 741 -36.88 22.40 -16.67
C VAL A 741 -36.83 23.52 -15.62
N ALA A 742 -37.24 24.74 -15.96
CA ALA A 742 -37.19 25.86 -15.02
C ALA A 742 -38.30 25.73 -13.94
N VAL A 743 -39.55 25.53 -14.35
CA VAL A 743 -40.69 25.29 -13.46
C VAL A 743 -41.56 24.17 -14.04
N GLY A 744 -41.59 23.00 -13.40
CA GLY A 744 -42.47 21.91 -13.83
C GLY A 744 -41.88 20.52 -13.68
N SER A 745 -42.00 19.68 -14.72
CA SER A 745 -41.53 18.30 -14.68
C SER A 745 -40.81 17.83 -15.93
N PHE A 746 -39.85 16.91 -15.77
CA PHE A 746 -39.25 16.21 -16.90
C PHE A 746 -40.21 15.16 -17.48
N LYS A 747 -40.74 14.28 -16.62
CA LYS A 747 -41.52 13.08 -16.96
C LYS A 747 -42.73 12.92 -16.03
N GLY A 748 -43.67 13.84 -16.13
CA GLY A 748 -44.95 13.71 -15.45
C GLY A 748 -45.90 14.87 -15.65
N ASP A 749 -47.10 14.72 -15.08
CA ASP A 749 -48.16 15.72 -15.16
C ASP A 749 -47.80 16.96 -14.34
N THR A 750 -48.16 18.14 -14.81
CA THR A 750 -47.88 19.40 -14.14
C THR A 750 -49.17 20.18 -13.87
N ASP A 751 -49.25 20.78 -12.68
CA ASP A 751 -50.35 21.60 -12.21
C ASP A 751 -49.72 22.88 -11.63
N ILE A 752 -49.55 23.88 -12.51
CA ILE A 752 -48.74 25.07 -12.27
C ILE A 752 -49.65 26.29 -12.24
N SER A 753 -49.66 27.02 -11.13
CA SER A 753 -50.37 28.30 -11.00
C SER A 753 -49.39 29.42 -10.65
N ILE A 754 -49.34 30.46 -11.47
CA ILE A 754 -48.43 31.61 -11.32
C ILE A 754 -49.27 32.88 -11.30
N ARG A 755 -49.25 33.66 -10.20
CA ARG A 755 -50.09 34.86 -10.06
C ARG A 755 -49.37 36.04 -9.44
N ASN A 756 -49.50 37.24 -10.02
CA ASN A 756 -48.83 38.45 -9.54
C ASN A 756 -47.30 38.28 -9.41
N VAL A 757 -46.67 37.63 -10.40
CA VAL A 757 -45.25 37.28 -10.36
C VAL A 757 -44.53 37.93 -11.54
N LYS A 758 -43.31 38.41 -11.28
CA LYS A 758 -42.33 38.69 -12.35
C LYS A 758 -41.36 37.51 -12.42
N LEU A 759 -41.40 36.77 -13.51
CA LEU A 759 -40.62 35.55 -13.73
C LEU A 759 -39.63 35.77 -14.88
N GLU A 760 -38.34 35.68 -14.58
CA GLU A 760 -37.25 35.81 -15.55
C GLU A 760 -36.53 34.47 -15.68
N ILE A 761 -36.45 33.91 -16.89
CA ILE A 761 -35.80 32.62 -17.14
C ILE A 761 -34.74 32.82 -18.22
N ASN A 762 -33.48 32.54 -17.88
CA ASN A 762 -32.37 32.52 -18.83
C ASN A 762 -31.75 31.12 -18.85
N ALA A 763 -31.82 30.43 -19.98
CA ALA A 763 -31.36 29.04 -20.04
C ALA A 763 -30.64 28.69 -21.35
N GLY A 764 -29.57 27.90 -21.26
CA GLY A 764 -28.76 27.46 -22.38
C GLY A 764 -28.44 25.96 -22.37
N GLY A 765 -28.60 25.27 -23.52
CA GLY A 765 -28.21 23.86 -23.70
C GLY A 765 -28.93 23.09 -24.81
N ASN A 766 -29.25 21.81 -24.62
CA ASN A 766 -29.83 20.98 -25.69
C ASN A 766 -31.38 20.94 -25.65
N SER A 767 -31.94 20.68 -24.47
CA SER A 767 -33.35 20.34 -24.30
C SER A 767 -33.93 21.16 -23.15
N MET A 768 -34.82 22.10 -23.44
CA MET A 768 -35.23 23.14 -22.49
C MET A 768 -36.73 23.19 -22.33
N CYS A 769 -37.20 23.32 -21.10
CA CYS A 769 -38.57 23.68 -20.77
C CYS A 769 -38.56 24.88 -19.79
N ALA A 770 -39.28 25.96 -20.10
CA ALA A 770 -39.40 27.07 -19.15
C ALA A 770 -40.49 26.76 -18.11
N VAL A 771 -41.73 26.53 -18.54
CA VAL A 771 -42.87 26.22 -17.67
C VAL A 771 -43.66 25.05 -18.25
N GLY A 772 -43.75 23.93 -17.54
CA GLY A 772 -44.59 22.78 -17.92
C GLY A 772 -43.86 21.44 -17.93
N SER A 773 -44.22 20.55 -18.86
CA SER A 773 -43.73 19.16 -18.92
C SER A 773 -42.87 18.92 -20.16
N ARG A 774 -41.65 18.40 -19.99
CA ARG A 774 -40.66 18.36 -21.07
C ARG A 774 -40.76 17.14 -21.99
N GLU A 775 -40.82 15.93 -21.44
CA GLU A 775 -40.78 14.69 -22.23
C GLU A 775 -42.16 14.06 -22.37
N ILE A 776 -42.81 13.72 -21.25
CA ILE A 776 -44.09 13.02 -21.22
C ILE A 776 -44.88 13.55 -20.01
N GLY A 777 -46.11 14.01 -20.22
CA GLY A 777 -47.04 14.35 -19.15
C GLY A 777 -47.93 15.54 -19.48
N LYS A 778 -49.13 15.57 -18.90
CA LYS A 778 -50.11 16.64 -19.14
C LYS A 778 -49.69 17.91 -18.46
N ALA A 779 -49.76 19.05 -19.15
CA ALA A 779 -49.47 20.35 -18.56
C ALA A 779 -50.74 21.16 -18.33
N ILE A 780 -51.08 21.41 -17.06
CA ILE A 780 -52.14 22.34 -16.65
C ILE A 780 -51.45 23.59 -16.10
N ILE A 781 -51.59 24.71 -16.80
CA ILE A 781 -50.84 25.94 -16.50
C ILE A 781 -51.81 27.13 -16.41
N ASP A 782 -51.88 27.80 -15.26
CA ASP A 782 -52.70 29.01 -15.01
C ASP A 782 -51.80 30.20 -14.67
N ILE A 783 -51.65 31.16 -15.58
CA ILE A 783 -50.82 32.37 -15.42
C ILE A 783 -51.74 33.60 -15.39
N LYS A 784 -51.71 34.39 -14.30
CA LYS A 784 -52.57 35.58 -14.15
C LYS A 784 -51.82 36.77 -13.57
N PHE A 785 -51.99 37.95 -14.16
CA PHE A 785 -51.36 39.19 -13.67
C PHE A 785 -49.82 39.08 -13.56
N CYS A 786 -49.18 38.41 -14.50
CA CYS A 786 -47.74 38.15 -14.45
C CYS A 786 -46.98 38.89 -15.55
N GLU A 787 -45.69 39.13 -15.30
CA GLU A 787 -44.70 39.47 -16.33
C GLU A 787 -43.73 38.29 -16.45
N LEU A 788 -43.73 37.61 -17.59
CA LEU A 788 -42.90 36.43 -17.84
C LEU A 788 -41.95 36.74 -18.99
N ASN A 789 -40.64 36.75 -18.70
CA ASN A 789 -39.60 37.01 -19.68
C ASN A 789 -38.69 35.77 -19.78
N THR A 790 -38.60 35.16 -20.97
CA THR A 790 -37.67 34.06 -21.23
C THR A 790 -36.64 34.43 -22.28
N GLU A 791 -35.39 34.05 -22.03
CA GLU A 791 -34.32 34.02 -23.01
C GLU A 791 -33.70 32.62 -23.01
N ILE A 792 -34.08 31.79 -23.99
CA ILE A 792 -33.68 30.38 -24.02
C ILE A 792 -32.95 30.05 -25.32
N LYS A 793 -31.77 29.45 -25.18
CA LYS A 793 -30.93 28.99 -26.29
C LYS A 793 -30.77 27.47 -26.22
N GLY A 794 -31.33 26.75 -27.18
CA GLY A 794 -31.12 25.31 -27.25
C GLY A 794 -31.78 24.58 -28.40
N LYS A 795 -31.37 23.33 -28.63
CA LYS A 795 -31.81 22.54 -29.81
C LYS A 795 -33.32 22.32 -29.83
N SER A 796 -33.94 22.00 -28.70
CA SER A 796 -35.37 21.80 -28.56
C SER A 796 -35.89 22.56 -27.33
N ILE A 797 -36.87 23.43 -27.53
CA ILE A 797 -37.37 24.37 -26.51
C ILE A 797 -38.88 24.26 -26.40
N ILE A 798 -39.38 24.21 -25.17
CA ILE A 798 -40.78 24.40 -24.80
C ILE A 798 -40.84 25.57 -23.84
N ASN A 799 -41.41 26.71 -24.23
CA ASN A 799 -41.51 27.82 -23.27
C ASN A 799 -42.62 27.56 -22.27
N ILE A 800 -43.86 27.42 -22.72
CA ILE A 800 -45.00 27.16 -21.83
C ILE A 800 -45.81 26.02 -22.42
N GLY A 801 -45.92 24.87 -21.73
CA GLY A 801 -46.80 23.77 -22.15
C GLY A 801 -46.18 22.38 -22.04
N SER A 802 -46.47 21.51 -23.01
CA SER A 802 -46.03 20.11 -23.01
C SER A 802 -45.45 19.66 -24.35
N ASN A 803 -44.90 18.45 -24.38
CA ASN A 803 -44.40 17.80 -25.58
C ASN A 803 -45.25 16.57 -25.94
N GLY A 804 -45.93 16.59 -27.08
CA GLY A 804 -46.58 15.43 -27.68
C GLY A 804 -47.66 14.75 -26.82
N SER A 805 -48.27 15.48 -25.88
CA SER A 805 -49.28 14.92 -24.97
C SER A 805 -50.52 15.82 -24.86
N GLN A 806 -50.71 16.53 -23.74
CA GLN A 806 -51.85 17.42 -23.53
C GLN A 806 -51.42 18.69 -22.79
N ALA A 807 -51.65 19.87 -23.38
CA ALA A 807 -51.40 21.17 -22.74
C ALA A 807 -52.69 21.98 -22.60
N ASP A 808 -53.10 22.25 -21.36
CA ASP A 808 -54.20 23.13 -20.99
C ASP A 808 -53.62 24.38 -20.32
N CYS A 809 -53.43 25.44 -21.10
CA CYS A 809 -52.80 26.69 -20.68
C CYS A 809 -53.84 27.81 -20.62
N SER A 810 -54.03 28.45 -19.46
CA SER A 810 -54.84 29.65 -19.27
C SER A 810 -53.94 30.81 -18.88
N ILE A 811 -53.90 31.85 -19.71
CA ILE A 811 -53.11 33.06 -19.49
C ILE A 811 -54.08 34.24 -19.49
N SER A 812 -54.10 35.03 -18.41
CA SER A 812 -54.95 36.23 -18.36
C SER A 812 -54.25 37.44 -17.77
N ARG A 813 -54.54 38.63 -18.31
CA ARG A 813 -54.02 39.93 -17.85
C ARG A 813 -52.51 39.93 -17.59
N SER A 814 -51.74 39.26 -18.44
CA SER A 814 -50.30 39.05 -18.25
C SER A 814 -49.52 39.57 -19.46
N SER A 815 -48.24 39.87 -19.27
CA SER A 815 -47.30 40.20 -20.34
C SER A 815 -46.26 39.09 -20.44
N ILE A 816 -46.15 38.45 -21.61
CA ILE A 816 -45.28 37.31 -21.85
C ILE A 816 -44.35 37.65 -23.01
N HIS A 817 -43.05 37.73 -22.72
CA HIS A 817 -41.99 37.94 -23.70
C HIS A 817 -41.11 36.69 -23.80
N LEU A 818 -41.08 36.06 -24.97
CA LEU A 818 -40.31 34.84 -25.21
C LEU A 818 -39.26 35.09 -26.28
N THR A 819 -37.98 35.02 -25.92
CA THR A 819 -36.86 35.08 -26.87
C THR A 819 -36.23 33.71 -26.97
N CYS A 820 -36.24 33.12 -28.17
CA CYS A 820 -35.86 31.72 -28.34
C CYS A 820 -34.92 31.52 -29.53
N GLU A 821 -33.83 30.80 -29.31
CA GLU A 821 -32.86 30.41 -30.33
C GLU A 821 -32.69 28.88 -30.34
N GLY A 822 -33.15 28.19 -31.39
CA GLY A 822 -33.16 26.72 -31.41
C GLY A 822 -33.61 26.02 -32.70
N SER A 823 -33.55 24.69 -32.76
CA SER A 823 -33.97 23.95 -33.98
C SER A 823 -35.48 23.64 -34.01
N VAL A 824 -36.05 23.30 -32.86
CA VAL A 824 -37.47 22.97 -32.68
C VAL A 824 -37.99 23.74 -31.47
N ILE A 825 -38.91 24.67 -31.69
CA ILE A 825 -39.38 25.55 -30.62
C ILE A 825 -40.90 25.50 -30.52
N THR A 826 -41.41 25.30 -29.31
CA THR A 826 -42.80 25.54 -28.93
C THR A 826 -42.85 26.79 -28.06
N GLY A 827 -43.63 27.78 -28.48
CA GLY A 827 -43.94 28.97 -27.70
C GLY A 827 -44.90 28.62 -26.57
N ILE A 828 -46.21 28.65 -26.83
CA ILE A 828 -47.23 28.33 -25.82
C ILE A 828 -48.15 27.20 -26.32
N GLY A 829 -48.23 26.11 -25.55
CA GLY A 829 -49.07 24.93 -25.79
C GLY A 829 -48.27 23.68 -26.15
N ASP A 830 -48.74 22.90 -27.12
CA ASP A 830 -48.12 21.63 -27.52
C ASP A 830 -48.10 21.49 -29.05
N CYS A 831 -46.91 21.41 -29.65
CA CYS A 831 -46.75 21.38 -31.10
C CYS A 831 -47.08 20.00 -31.72
N GLU A 832 -47.24 18.96 -30.91
CA GLU A 832 -47.54 17.59 -31.36
C GLU A 832 -48.75 16.96 -30.66
N GLY A 833 -49.22 17.54 -29.55
CA GLY A 833 -50.32 17.04 -28.72
C GLY A 833 -51.66 17.77 -28.84
N ALA A 834 -52.57 17.42 -27.94
CA ALA A 834 -53.93 17.98 -27.82
C ALA A 834 -54.03 19.00 -26.66
N GLY A 835 -55.18 19.64 -26.49
CA GLY A 835 -55.45 20.52 -25.34
C GLY A 835 -56.01 21.89 -25.71
N THR A 836 -56.03 22.80 -24.75
CA THR A 836 -56.60 24.15 -24.92
C THR A 836 -55.63 25.23 -24.46
N VAL A 837 -55.39 26.22 -25.32
CA VAL A 837 -54.68 27.45 -24.93
C VAL A 837 -55.68 28.60 -24.94
N ASP A 838 -55.95 29.14 -23.76
CA ASP A 838 -56.86 30.26 -23.52
C ASP A 838 -56.05 31.49 -23.10
N ILE A 839 -56.06 32.54 -23.92
CA ILE A 839 -55.36 33.80 -23.65
C ILE A 839 -56.38 34.93 -23.59
N ASP A 840 -56.44 35.63 -22.45
CA ASP A 840 -57.41 36.69 -22.17
C ASP A 840 -56.73 38.00 -21.72
N ASP A 841 -57.06 39.13 -22.34
CA ASP A 841 -56.53 40.47 -22.00
C ASP A 841 -55.00 40.52 -21.76
N SER A 842 -54.22 39.78 -22.55
CA SER A 842 -52.77 39.59 -22.33
C SER A 842 -51.93 40.05 -23.52
N GLU A 843 -50.70 40.48 -23.23
CA GLU A 843 -49.69 40.80 -24.23
C GLU A 843 -48.76 39.60 -24.41
N ILE A 844 -48.64 39.11 -25.64
CA ILE A 844 -47.79 37.99 -25.99
C ILE A 844 -46.81 38.44 -27.07
N ASP A 845 -45.53 38.51 -26.76
CA ASP A 845 -44.45 38.82 -27.70
C ASP A 845 -43.48 37.64 -27.78
N ILE A 846 -43.30 37.09 -28.98
CA ILE A 846 -42.45 35.93 -29.21
C ILE A 846 -41.46 36.27 -30.32
N ASN A 847 -40.17 36.23 -30.01
CA ASN A 847 -39.08 36.37 -30.99
C ASN A 847 -38.37 35.03 -31.21
N PHE A 848 -38.48 34.51 -32.43
CA PHE A 848 -37.76 33.31 -32.87
C PHE A 848 -36.50 33.70 -33.66
N MET A 849 -35.33 33.33 -33.14
CA MET A 849 -34.05 33.57 -33.81
C MET A 849 -33.67 32.43 -34.79
N THR A 850 -34.63 31.59 -35.21
CA THR A 850 -34.39 30.35 -35.99
C THR A 850 -35.57 29.88 -36.88
N GLY A 851 -35.40 28.77 -37.62
CA GLY A 851 -36.21 28.40 -38.80
C GLY A 851 -37.46 27.50 -38.63
N LYS A 852 -37.73 26.90 -37.46
CA LYS A 852 -38.96 26.09 -37.21
C LYS A 852 -39.50 26.30 -35.78
N GLY A 853 -40.47 27.20 -35.65
CA GLY A 853 -41.17 27.50 -34.40
C GLY A 853 -42.68 27.30 -34.51
N PHE A 854 -43.28 26.72 -33.47
CA PHE A 854 -44.71 26.66 -33.25
C PHE A 854 -45.08 27.72 -32.20
N ALA A 855 -45.77 28.79 -32.61
CA ALA A 855 -45.95 29.95 -31.75
C ALA A 855 -46.96 29.75 -30.61
N LEU A 856 -48.21 29.43 -30.94
CA LEU A 856 -49.33 29.41 -29.99
C LEU A 856 -50.34 28.32 -30.35
N GLY A 857 -50.80 27.54 -29.37
CA GLY A 857 -51.89 26.58 -29.49
C GLY A 857 -51.50 25.12 -29.23
N CYS A 858 -52.41 24.20 -29.54
CA CYS A 858 -52.10 22.76 -29.58
C CYS A 858 -52.42 22.22 -30.97
N ARG A 859 -51.63 21.28 -31.48
CA ARG A 859 -51.82 20.73 -32.84
C ARG A 859 -53.21 20.12 -33.01
N ASP A 860 -53.64 19.31 -32.05
CA ASP A 860 -54.95 18.65 -32.03
C ASP A 860 -55.85 19.25 -30.93
N GLY A 861 -55.93 20.59 -30.88
CA GLY A 861 -56.60 21.30 -29.79
C GLY A 861 -57.28 22.62 -30.18
N LYS A 862 -57.59 23.45 -29.18
CA LYS A 862 -58.24 24.76 -29.37
C LYS A 862 -57.32 25.89 -28.90
N LEU A 863 -57.33 26.99 -29.64
CA LEU A 863 -56.71 28.25 -29.25
C LEU A 863 -57.80 29.30 -29.16
N ASN A 864 -58.05 29.81 -27.95
CA ASN A 864 -58.93 30.94 -27.73
C ASN A 864 -58.07 32.16 -27.34
N PHE A 865 -58.25 33.26 -28.05
CA PHE A 865 -57.54 34.52 -27.80
C PHE A 865 -58.57 35.65 -27.76
N SER A 866 -58.84 36.21 -26.58
CA SER A 866 -59.85 37.24 -26.34
C SER A 866 -59.27 38.44 -25.61
N GLY A 867 -59.18 39.61 -26.25
CA GLY A 867 -58.57 40.79 -25.63
C GLY A 867 -57.04 40.67 -25.48
N GLY A 868 -56.33 41.77 -25.71
CA GLY A 868 -54.86 41.80 -25.68
C GLY A 868 -54.18 41.86 -27.05
N THR A 869 -52.85 41.74 -27.05
CA THR A 869 -51.98 41.91 -28.23
C THR A 869 -51.11 40.68 -28.44
N ARG A 870 -50.82 40.35 -29.71
CA ARG A 870 -49.84 39.32 -30.06
C ARG A 870 -48.85 39.84 -31.10
N SER A 871 -47.56 39.65 -30.83
CA SER A 871 -46.43 39.97 -31.70
C SER A 871 -45.61 38.69 -31.85
N ILE A 872 -45.40 38.24 -33.09
CA ILE A 872 -44.57 37.07 -33.38
C ILE A 872 -43.55 37.48 -34.43
N ARG A 873 -42.28 37.49 -34.05
CA ARG A 873 -41.15 37.93 -34.87
C ARG A 873 -40.23 36.74 -35.15
N ILE A 874 -39.64 36.74 -36.34
CA ILE A 874 -38.73 35.68 -36.79
C ILE A 874 -37.49 36.36 -37.40
N ASN A 875 -36.33 36.16 -36.78
CA ASN A 875 -35.04 36.76 -37.16
C ASN A 875 -35.03 38.31 -37.15
N GLU A 876 -35.71 38.94 -36.19
CA GLU A 876 -35.67 40.40 -35.98
C GLU A 876 -34.80 40.82 -34.80
#